data_AF-A0A430LBY4-F1
#
_entry.id   AF-A0A430LBY4-F1
#
_cell.length_a   1.000
_cell.length_b   1.000
_cell.length_c   1.000
_cell.angle_alpha   90.00
_cell.angle_beta   90.00
_cell.angle_gamma   90.00
#
_symmetry.space_group_name_H-M   'P 1'
#
loop_
_entity.id
_entity.type
_entity.pdbx_description
1 polymer ?
#
loop_
_entity_poly.entity_id
_entity_poly.type
_entity_poly.pdbx_seq_one_letter_code
_entity_poly.pdbx_strand_id
1 'polypeptide(L)'
;MAQGLPEINGWRLFNERHGQNETLPGTYYVQAADADVAVNQDEPEHRSAFWFNIGQGLNKHDIRRLTTLQLMSRSRNESLVNENEAGSGSWFEIAICGEDGQTAKKLPNGQTLSWLSHSNWFRNPNNGNEWCRGRMFTKDDEIFKHLKAGDVISVRVSASPGHRNQTDVGYLIFGFGDGPTMYRTPKFRQGDAPLISVHAKRRQECLMIPADDFSTVLKANIVPGGVDLMDRLLEPLDNDWAVQCHPLVPVNHAAAVSPNFDAAIEVIKSKEKDPTPQMEVVRQFEIKGPGQNQPNNPAQQPQGTPKIIVWDDSEVNKDVAAQDPNAKILIYQMHAPLWSSRLWDQALDHARRERDAVGSDLDRSTIVVIDADDLRADGIRISRGISWEKTMEDFNAKIDRIHEKMVENIDDNVQKKEVLSLVRKHVHLLVRCGYEGVLHLRPVQEDEQHQFVFHMVPNMAEGDLLRPYRGRMSGIHLAFVAGLAASLVRQPRAHLFRRARTQIGLAIELAIVWSHRFATTGFCKDDDGNLSYPEAKDINNYKTTKTKVIYGDQSKVDPNGRWSLFSLLEESRHSVAAEVVKLGTERVEVSIPSAKFGKVQTADRIEIEGYRSTAAVIHEYLNNKSKKPLSIAVFGQPGAGKSFGIKEVIKAVLKRDKEWEPIEANLSQFLQYSDLVRVFDKVRDTALNGETPVVLFDEFDSSFNGDLGWLKYFLAPMQDGEFMDSGFVRPIGPAIFIFIGGTSSSFREFKYGKPVADAEEVAADRGAIWKAAVDKRDALEAAGANVAAGADIAAANAAVEAARIQMAATKDNASGLLNQAIQNPDEVAAKAKKPDFISRLSAHINVKGPNTRGNHDKMFVMRRAMLLQGQLQKHYKTDVKNIQVHESVLNALLKHKEFPNGTRSIELILQSSRLSGRRRFEPSDLASDEQLSMHVGDVGDFFRLIDNSPIVLQRIRPVDIDLYNKIIWRARVD
;
A
#
# COMPACT_ATOMS: atom_id res chain seq x y z
N MET A 1 18.04 -37.78 -22.04
CA MET A 1 17.24 -37.11 -23.09
C MET A 1 16.81 -35.76 -22.54
N ALA A 2 17.42 -34.66 -23.01
CA ALA A 2 16.99 -33.32 -22.60
C ALA A 2 15.56 -33.11 -23.09
N GLN A 3 14.60 -33.03 -22.18
CA GLN A 3 13.25 -32.57 -22.50
C GLN A 3 13.37 -31.09 -22.91
N GLY A 4 13.60 -30.84 -24.21
CA GLY A 4 13.48 -29.53 -24.82
C GLY A 4 12.02 -29.05 -24.77
N LEU A 5 11.80 -27.75 -25.01
CA LEU A 5 10.46 -27.18 -25.09
C LEU A 5 9.56 -28.02 -26.02
N PRO A 6 8.34 -28.40 -25.60
CA PRO A 6 7.39 -29.05 -26.51
C PRO A 6 6.96 -28.09 -27.62
N GLU A 7 7.00 -28.57 -28.87
CA GLU A 7 6.57 -27.91 -30.13
C GLU A 7 6.51 -26.37 -30.10
N ILE A 8 7.63 -25.72 -30.47
CA ILE A 8 7.73 -24.28 -30.62
C ILE A 8 7.02 -23.85 -31.93
N ASN A 9 5.87 -23.19 -31.82
CA ASN A 9 5.13 -22.65 -32.96
C ASN A 9 5.80 -21.38 -33.54
N GLY A 10 6.85 -21.56 -34.35
CA GLY A 10 7.36 -20.53 -35.26
C GLY A 10 8.31 -19.47 -34.68
N TRP A 11 8.95 -19.72 -33.52
CA TRP A 11 10.01 -18.85 -33.02
C TRP A 11 11.33 -19.11 -33.75
N ARG A 12 12.19 -18.07 -33.81
CA ARG A 12 13.48 -18.10 -34.50
C ARG A 12 14.63 -17.77 -33.56
N LEU A 13 15.86 -18.17 -33.91
CA LEU A 13 17.03 -17.78 -33.11
C LEU A 13 17.25 -16.27 -33.21
N PHE A 14 17.68 -15.63 -32.11
CA PHE A 14 17.90 -14.18 -32.08
C PHE A 14 18.80 -13.66 -33.20
N ASN A 15 19.76 -14.47 -33.67
CA ASN A 15 20.67 -14.10 -34.76
C ASN A 15 20.00 -14.12 -36.15
N GLU A 16 18.85 -14.79 -36.29
CA GLU A 16 18.06 -14.86 -37.54
C GLU A 16 17.10 -13.68 -37.71
N ARG A 17 17.15 -12.70 -36.81
CA ARG A 17 16.27 -11.53 -36.84
C ARG A 17 16.58 -10.56 -37.97
N HIS A 18 17.79 -10.58 -38.52
CA HIS A 18 18.22 -9.65 -39.55
C HIS A 18 18.00 -10.22 -40.96
N GLY A 19 17.29 -9.48 -41.81
CA GLY A 19 17.28 -9.64 -43.27
C GLY A 19 18.41 -8.85 -43.94
N GLN A 20 18.33 -8.62 -45.26
CA GLN A 20 19.37 -7.92 -46.03
C GLN A 20 19.66 -6.48 -45.58
N ASN A 21 18.85 -5.86 -44.69
CA ASN A 21 19.17 -4.61 -43.95
C ASN A 21 18.15 -4.22 -42.84
N GLU A 22 17.22 -5.10 -42.43
CA GLU A 22 16.18 -4.77 -41.44
C GLU A 22 15.90 -5.92 -40.47
N THR A 23 15.45 -5.58 -39.25
CA THR A 23 14.94 -6.55 -38.29
C THR A 23 13.55 -7.03 -38.72
N LEU A 24 13.40 -8.33 -38.94
CA LEU A 24 12.16 -8.99 -39.36
C LEU A 24 11.17 -9.09 -38.18
N PRO A 25 9.86 -8.94 -38.42
CA PRO A 25 8.86 -9.10 -37.38
C PRO A 25 8.69 -10.57 -36.98
N GLY A 26 8.49 -10.82 -35.69
CA GLY A 26 8.30 -12.17 -35.15
C GLY A 26 8.74 -12.33 -33.71
N THR A 27 8.71 -13.58 -33.24
CA THR A 27 9.21 -13.97 -31.91
C THR A 27 10.57 -14.65 -32.05
N TYR A 28 11.55 -14.14 -31.31
CA TYR A 28 12.94 -14.58 -31.34
C TYR A 28 13.42 -14.97 -29.96
N TYR A 29 14.44 -15.83 -29.85
CA TYR A 29 14.97 -16.20 -28.54
C TYR A 29 16.48 -16.45 -28.50
N VAL A 30 17.04 -16.34 -27.30
CA VAL A 30 18.37 -16.80 -26.92
C VAL A 30 18.21 -17.86 -25.83
N GLN A 31 18.92 -18.97 -25.97
CA GLN A 31 18.90 -20.08 -25.02
C GLN A 31 20.23 -20.20 -24.29
N ALA A 32 20.18 -20.59 -23.01
CA ALA A 32 21.34 -20.96 -22.21
C ALA A 32 21.12 -22.26 -21.44
N ALA A 33 22.21 -22.94 -21.12
CA ALA A 33 22.26 -24.17 -20.34
C ALA A 33 22.50 -23.90 -18.83
N ASP A 34 22.82 -24.95 -18.06
CA ASP A 34 22.84 -24.93 -16.60
C ASP A 34 23.69 -23.81 -15.98
N ALA A 35 23.19 -23.23 -14.90
CA ALA A 35 23.93 -22.35 -13.99
C ALA A 35 23.50 -22.58 -12.53
N ASP A 36 24.40 -22.26 -11.61
CA ASP A 36 24.22 -22.52 -10.19
C ASP A 36 24.84 -21.39 -9.35
N VAL A 37 24.01 -20.79 -8.49
CA VAL A 37 24.41 -19.70 -7.59
C VAL A 37 23.94 -20.02 -6.19
N ALA A 38 24.88 -20.20 -5.26
CA ALA A 38 24.62 -20.41 -3.84
C ALA A 38 25.20 -19.25 -3.01
N VAL A 39 24.54 -18.96 -1.88
CA VAL A 39 24.99 -18.00 -0.87
C VAL A 39 24.83 -18.67 0.50
N ASN A 40 25.92 -18.72 1.27
CA ASN A 40 25.90 -19.28 2.62
C ASN A 40 25.08 -18.40 3.58
N GLN A 41 24.63 -18.96 4.71
CA GLN A 41 23.87 -18.20 5.71
C GLN A 41 24.71 -17.09 6.35
N ASP A 42 26.01 -17.32 6.55
CA ASP A 42 26.92 -16.35 7.18
C ASP A 42 27.30 -15.16 6.27
N GLU A 43 26.91 -15.20 4.98
CA GLU A 43 27.17 -14.10 4.06
C GLU A 43 26.10 -13.01 4.22
N PRO A 44 26.50 -11.74 4.45
CA PRO A 44 25.54 -10.67 4.79
C PRO A 44 24.76 -10.11 3.58
N GLU A 45 25.12 -10.50 2.36
CA GLU A 45 24.56 -9.94 1.13
C GLU A 45 24.12 -11.05 0.16
N HIS A 46 23.07 -10.78 -0.62
CA HIS A 46 22.69 -11.64 -1.74
C HIS A 46 23.78 -11.68 -2.81
N ARG A 47 23.82 -12.77 -3.58
CA ARG A 47 24.71 -12.92 -4.73
C ARG A 47 23.92 -12.93 -6.02
N SER A 48 24.37 -12.13 -6.99
CA SER A 48 23.84 -12.10 -8.34
C SER A 48 24.95 -12.39 -9.34
N ALA A 49 24.88 -13.51 -10.03
CA ALA A 49 25.88 -13.93 -11.02
C ALA A 49 25.35 -13.78 -12.44
N PHE A 50 26.26 -13.46 -13.37
CA PHE A 50 25.97 -13.53 -14.80
C PHE A 50 25.61 -14.97 -15.19
N TRP A 51 24.55 -15.15 -15.99
CA TRP A 51 24.18 -16.44 -16.55
C TRP A 51 24.44 -16.49 -18.06
N PHE A 52 23.76 -15.64 -18.83
CA PHE A 52 23.95 -15.55 -20.28
C PHE A 52 23.54 -14.18 -20.80
N ASN A 53 23.84 -13.90 -22.06
CA ASN A 53 23.43 -12.69 -22.75
C ASN A 53 23.11 -12.95 -24.22
N ILE A 54 22.72 -11.90 -24.93
CA ILE A 54 22.38 -11.95 -26.36
C ILE A 54 23.59 -12.10 -27.31
N GLY A 55 24.81 -12.22 -26.79
CA GLY A 55 26.05 -12.47 -27.55
C GLY A 55 26.55 -11.32 -28.43
N GLN A 56 25.71 -10.30 -28.68
CA GLN A 56 26.04 -9.14 -29.52
C GLN A 56 25.28 -7.90 -29.06
N GLY A 57 25.87 -6.71 -29.26
CA GLY A 57 25.19 -5.45 -28.96
C GLY A 57 23.97 -5.20 -29.86
N LEU A 58 22.93 -4.61 -29.29
CA LEU A 58 21.75 -4.17 -30.04
C LEU A 58 22.09 -2.97 -30.91
N ASN A 59 21.62 -2.96 -32.16
CA ASN A 59 21.74 -1.78 -33.03
C ASN A 59 20.52 -0.84 -32.90
N LYS A 60 20.57 0.33 -33.54
CA LYS A 60 19.46 1.31 -33.48
C LYS A 60 18.14 0.76 -34.07
N HIS A 61 18.19 -0.13 -35.05
CA HIS A 61 17.00 -0.74 -35.65
C HIS A 61 16.38 -1.77 -34.71
N ASP A 62 17.20 -2.59 -34.05
CA ASP A 62 16.77 -3.54 -33.03
C ASP A 62 16.00 -2.81 -31.92
N ILE A 63 16.58 -1.76 -31.35
CA ILE A 63 15.96 -1.00 -30.25
C ILE A 63 14.64 -0.37 -30.69
N ARG A 64 14.56 0.13 -31.94
CA ARG A 64 13.31 0.70 -32.48
C ARG A 64 12.21 -0.34 -32.62
N ARG A 65 12.51 -1.52 -33.17
CA ARG A 65 11.49 -2.55 -33.47
C ARG A 65 11.21 -3.54 -32.34
N LEU A 66 12.04 -3.60 -31.30
CA LEU A 66 11.81 -4.47 -30.15
C LEU A 66 10.56 -4.04 -29.39
N THR A 67 9.52 -4.86 -29.33
CA THR A 67 8.25 -4.57 -28.67
C THR A 67 8.12 -5.21 -27.30
N THR A 68 8.61 -6.45 -27.16
CA THR A 68 8.50 -7.23 -25.93
C THR A 68 9.79 -7.97 -25.59
N LEU A 69 10.00 -8.20 -24.30
CA LEU A 69 11.12 -8.95 -23.74
C LEU A 69 10.62 -9.80 -22.56
N GLN A 70 10.87 -11.11 -22.55
CA GLN A 70 10.46 -11.99 -21.46
C GLN A 70 11.53 -13.07 -21.22
N LEU A 71 11.83 -13.37 -19.97
CA LEU A 71 12.67 -14.51 -19.60
C LEU A 71 11.80 -15.67 -19.16
N MET A 72 12.15 -16.88 -19.57
CA MET A 72 11.65 -18.13 -19.02
C MET A 72 12.82 -18.97 -18.55
N SER A 73 12.66 -19.65 -17.42
CA SER A 73 13.67 -20.56 -16.90
C SER A 73 13.05 -21.86 -16.45
N ARG A 74 13.81 -22.95 -16.56
CA ARG A 74 13.57 -24.17 -15.81
C ARG A 74 14.60 -24.22 -14.70
N SER A 75 14.14 -24.08 -13.46
CA SER A 75 15.01 -23.86 -12.31
C SER A 75 14.35 -24.32 -11.01
N ARG A 76 15.16 -24.47 -9.96
CA ARG A 76 14.70 -24.77 -8.61
C ARG A 76 15.43 -23.88 -7.60
N ASN A 77 14.72 -23.56 -6.54
CA ASN A 77 15.32 -23.02 -5.34
C ASN A 77 15.66 -24.16 -4.37
N GLU A 78 16.80 -24.05 -3.71
CA GLU A 78 17.15 -24.83 -2.54
C GLU A 78 17.39 -23.87 -1.35
N SER A 79 16.80 -24.16 -0.20
CA SER A 79 17.09 -23.46 1.06
C SER A 79 18.11 -24.28 1.82
N LEU A 80 19.19 -23.64 2.26
CA LEU A 80 20.28 -24.25 3.01
C LEU A 80 20.02 -24.25 4.53
N VAL A 81 18.99 -23.54 4.98
CA VAL A 81 18.69 -23.29 6.40
C VAL A 81 17.36 -23.93 6.83
N ASN A 82 16.29 -23.64 6.09
CA ASN A 82 14.94 -24.13 6.38
C ASN A 82 14.26 -24.58 5.09
N GLU A 83 14.01 -25.89 4.97
CA GLU A 83 13.39 -26.47 3.77
C GLU A 83 12.02 -25.86 3.43
N ASN A 84 11.34 -25.26 4.41
CA ASN A 84 10.01 -24.64 4.24
C ASN A 84 10.03 -23.23 3.61
N GLU A 85 11.19 -22.57 3.52
CA GLU A 85 11.32 -21.22 2.94
C GLU A 85 11.76 -21.23 1.47
N ALA A 86 12.01 -22.43 0.93
CA ALA A 86 12.58 -22.60 -0.39
C ALA A 86 11.67 -22.04 -1.50
N GLY A 87 12.16 -21.07 -2.30
CA GLY A 87 11.45 -20.39 -3.40
C GLY A 87 11.27 -18.90 -3.14
N SER A 88 11.11 -18.56 -1.87
CA SER A 88 11.12 -17.17 -1.42
C SER A 88 12.49 -16.54 -1.44
N GLY A 89 13.55 -17.30 -1.81
CA GLY A 89 14.99 -17.08 -1.62
C GLY A 89 15.89 -17.09 -2.89
N SER A 90 15.33 -17.25 -4.09
CA SER A 90 16.08 -17.10 -5.36
C SER A 90 15.26 -16.47 -6.48
N TRP A 91 15.93 -15.86 -7.44
CA TRP A 91 15.30 -15.09 -8.52
C TRP A 91 16.19 -14.86 -9.73
N PHE A 92 15.60 -14.29 -10.77
CA PHE A 92 16.27 -13.91 -12.00
C PHE A 92 16.14 -12.42 -12.29
N GLU A 93 17.17 -11.87 -12.90
CA GLU A 93 17.22 -10.47 -13.29
C GLU A 93 17.56 -10.33 -14.77
N ILE A 94 17.04 -9.28 -15.40
CA ILE A 94 17.46 -8.82 -16.73
C ILE A 94 18.23 -7.52 -16.54
N ALA A 95 19.46 -7.46 -17.05
CA ALA A 95 20.34 -6.32 -16.92
C ALA A 95 20.76 -5.77 -18.30
N ILE A 96 21.00 -4.46 -18.35
CA ILE A 96 21.62 -3.79 -19.49
C ILE A 96 23.12 -3.69 -19.20
N CYS A 97 23.95 -4.33 -20.02
CA CYS A 97 25.40 -4.40 -19.88
C CYS A 97 26.12 -3.62 -20.98
N GLY A 98 27.40 -3.32 -20.73
CA GLY A 98 28.31 -2.76 -21.73
C GLY A 98 28.75 -3.81 -22.76
N GLU A 99 29.80 -3.48 -23.52
CA GLU A 99 30.38 -4.41 -24.51
C GLU A 99 30.92 -5.70 -23.88
N ASP A 100 31.26 -5.67 -22.58
CA ASP A 100 31.66 -6.84 -21.80
C ASP A 100 30.51 -7.86 -21.63
N GLY A 101 29.26 -7.41 -21.74
CA GLY A 101 28.05 -8.24 -21.64
C GLY A 101 27.82 -8.90 -20.27
N GLN A 102 28.63 -8.58 -19.25
CA GLN A 102 28.62 -9.24 -17.93
C GLN A 102 28.32 -8.26 -16.79
N THR A 103 28.88 -7.04 -16.85
CA THR A 103 28.69 -6.03 -15.82
C THR A 103 27.51 -5.13 -16.16
N ALA A 104 26.50 -5.13 -15.30
CA ALA A 104 25.35 -4.25 -15.46
C ALA A 104 25.79 -2.77 -15.40
N LYS A 105 25.36 -1.98 -16.38
CA LYS A 105 25.60 -0.53 -16.44
C LYS A 105 24.99 0.15 -15.23
N LYS A 106 25.59 1.27 -14.82
CA LYS A 106 25.09 2.12 -13.74
C LYS A 106 24.77 3.53 -14.25
N LEU A 107 23.72 4.14 -13.70
CA LEU A 107 23.40 5.56 -13.89
C LEU A 107 24.39 6.44 -13.08
N PRO A 108 24.53 7.74 -13.40
CA PRO A 108 25.43 8.66 -12.68
C PRO A 108 25.16 8.76 -11.17
N ASN A 109 23.91 8.51 -10.73
CA ASN A 109 23.53 8.47 -9.32
C ASN A 109 23.90 7.15 -8.62
N GLY A 110 24.50 6.20 -9.33
CA GLY A 110 24.94 4.89 -8.84
C GLY A 110 23.90 3.76 -8.93
N GLN A 111 22.74 3.98 -9.56
CA GLN A 111 21.73 2.93 -9.74
C GLN A 111 22.12 1.94 -10.84
N THR A 112 22.02 0.64 -10.56
CA THR A 112 22.28 -0.43 -11.51
C THR A 112 21.10 -0.64 -12.44
N LEU A 113 21.35 -0.71 -13.75
CA LEU A 113 20.36 -1.06 -14.78
C LEU A 113 20.06 -2.56 -14.76
N SER A 114 19.34 -3.00 -13.73
CA SER A 114 18.86 -4.37 -13.54
C SER A 114 17.38 -4.36 -13.12
N TRP A 115 16.61 -5.33 -13.63
CA TRP A 115 15.18 -5.50 -13.38
C TRP A 115 14.83 -6.93 -12.99
N LEU A 116 13.93 -7.09 -12.01
CA LEU A 116 13.43 -8.40 -11.60
C LEU A 116 12.61 -9.02 -12.75
N SER A 117 12.97 -10.25 -13.13
CA SER A 117 12.17 -11.05 -14.04
C SER A 117 11.13 -11.88 -13.30
N HIS A 118 11.57 -12.76 -12.39
CA HIS A 118 10.70 -13.58 -11.55
C HIS A 118 11.47 -14.25 -10.42
N SER A 119 10.76 -14.74 -9.41
CA SER A 119 11.26 -15.68 -8.39
C SER A 119 11.19 -17.11 -8.92
N ASN A 120 12.05 -17.98 -8.41
CA ASN A 120 11.81 -19.42 -8.54
C ASN A 120 10.51 -19.83 -7.84
N TRP A 121 9.90 -20.90 -8.32
CA TRP A 121 8.86 -21.61 -7.57
C TRP A 121 9.42 -22.20 -6.28
N PHE A 122 8.49 -22.56 -5.40
CA PHE A 122 8.82 -23.30 -4.18
C PHE A 122 9.35 -24.68 -4.50
N ARG A 123 10.15 -25.24 -3.59
CA ARG A 123 10.77 -26.55 -3.79
C ARG A 123 9.72 -27.60 -4.13
N ASN A 124 9.88 -28.23 -5.29
CA ASN A 124 9.13 -29.42 -5.67
C ASN A 124 9.62 -30.60 -4.81
N PRO A 125 8.73 -31.42 -4.22
CA PRO A 125 9.12 -32.59 -3.40
C PRO A 125 9.93 -33.64 -4.18
N ASN A 126 9.77 -33.71 -5.50
CA ASN A 126 10.59 -34.56 -6.36
C ASN A 126 11.98 -33.95 -6.64
N ASN A 127 12.29 -32.80 -6.03
CA ASN A 127 13.49 -31.99 -6.28
C ASN A 127 13.70 -31.67 -7.77
N GLY A 128 12.66 -31.67 -8.60
CA GLY A 128 12.76 -31.34 -10.02
C GLY A 128 12.96 -29.85 -10.27
N ASN A 129 13.65 -29.50 -11.37
CA ASN A 129 13.61 -28.13 -11.89
C ASN A 129 12.25 -27.87 -12.53
N GLU A 130 11.67 -26.71 -12.25
CA GLU A 130 10.36 -26.36 -12.75
C GLU A 130 10.39 -25.16 -13.67
N TRP A 131 9.46 -25.16 -14.63
CA TRP A 131 9.30 -24.06 -15.55
C TRP A 131 8.66 -22.86 -14.86
N CYS A 132 9.41 -21.76 -14.83
CA CYS A 132 8.96 -20.45 -14.40
C CYS A 132 8.86 -19.53 -15.61
N ARG A 133 7.75 -18.81 -15.70
CA ARG A 133 7.56 -17.76 -16.70
C ARG A 133 7.78 -16.40 -16.05
N GLY A 134 8.80 -15.69 -16.53
CA GLY A 134 9.16 -14.36 -16.05
C GLY A 134 8.19 -13.28 -16.48
N ARG A 135 8.35 -12.11 -15.87
CA ARG A 135 7.67 -10.90 -16.29
C ARG A 135 7.94 -10.57 -17.76
N MET A 136 6.89 -10.15 -18.48
CA MET A 136 7.03 -9.58 -19.82
C MET A 136 7.22 -8.07 -19.71
N PHE A 137 8.31 -7.57 -20.28
CA PHE A 137 8.58 -6.15 -20.43
C PHE A 137 8.08 -5.68 -21.79
N THR A 138 7.51 -4.47 -21.83
CA THR A 138 6.98 -3.85 -23.07
C THR A 138 7.60 -2.46 -23.29
N LYS A 139 7.36 -1.84 -24.45
CA LYS A 139 7.88 -0.48 -24.77
C LYS A 139 7.65 0.59 -23.69
N ASP A 140 6.62 0.43 -22.87
CA ASP A 140 6.28 1.36 -21.80
C ASP A 140 7.17 1.19 -20.54
N ASP A 141 7.89 0.08 -20.44
CA ASP A 141 8.81 -0.19 -19.33
C ASP A 141 10.12 0.61 -19.40
N GLU A 142 10.59 1.07 -18.24
CA GLU A 142 11.85 1.82 -18.08
C GLU A 142 13.07 1.13 -18.71
N ILE A 143 13.11 -0.20 -18.73
CA ILE A 143 14.21 -0.95 -19.37
C ILE A 143 14.41 -0.50 -20.83
N PHE A 144 13.33 -0.24 -21.58
CA PHE A 144 13.40 0.21 -22.97
C PHE A 144 13.90 1.65 -23.11
N LYS A 145 13.66 2.50 -22.11
CA LYS A 145 14.10 3.91 -22.11
C LYS A 145 15.61 4.03 -21.90
N HIS A 146 16.23 3.02 -21.30
CA HIS A 146 17.67 3.01 -21.01
C HIS A 146 18.52 2.29 -22.07
N LEU A 147 17.91 1.56 -23.01
CA LEU A 147 18.62 0.87 -24.08
C LEU A 147 19.27 1.86 -25.06
N LYS A 148 20.56 1.67 -25.31
CA LYS A 148 21.38 2.40 -26.29
C LYS A 148 22.02 1.44 -27.27
N ALA A 149 22.36 1.96 -28.45
CA ALA A 149 23.08 1.16 -29.44
C ALA A 149 24.42 0.69 -28.86
N GLY A 150 24.74 -0.60 -29.05
CA GLY A 150 25.87 -1.28 -28.44
C GLY A 150 25.58 -1.94 -27.09
N ASP A 151 24.39 -1.72 -26.50
CA ASP A 151 24.00 -2.38 -25.26
C ASP A 151 23.76 -3.88 -25.47
N VAL A 152 24.17 -4.66 -24.47
CA VAL A 152 23.94 -6.10 -24.42
C VAL A 152 22.92 -6.39 -23.32
N ILE A 153 21.84 -7.12 -23.65
CA ILE A 153 20.88 -7.59 -22.65
C ILE A 153 21.39 -8.90 -22.06
N SER A 154 21.52 -8.94 -20.73
CA SER A 154 22.05 -10.09 -19.99
C SER A 154 21.07 -10.58 -18.94
N VAL A 155 21.09 -11.87 -18.67
CA VAL A 155 20.32 -12.52 -17.62
C VAL A 155 21.25 -12.84 -16.45
N ARG A 156 20.78 -12.57 -15.24
CA ARG A 156 21.49 -12.88 -14.00
C ARG A 156 20.68 -13.86 -13.16
N VAL A 157 21.40 -14.77 -12.52
CA VAL A 157 20.85 -15.75 -11.56
C VAL A 157 21.23 -15.25 -10.17
N SER A 158 20.24 -15.11 -9.30
CA SER A 158 20.42 -14.52 -7.99
C SER A 158 19.86 -15.41 -6.87
N ALA A 159 20.55 -15.39 -5.73
CA ALA A 159 20.16 -16.07 -4.50
C ALA A 159 20.46 -15.17 -3.28
N SER A 160 19.59 -15.20 -2.28
CA SER A 160 19.82 -14.52 -0.98
C SER A 160 20.64 -15.40 -0.04
N PRO A 161 21.15 -14.86 1.09
CA PRO A 161 21.79 -15.66 2.12
C PRO A 161 20.96 -16.90 2.51
N GLY A 162 21.66 -18.00 2.76
CA GLY A 162 21.06 -19.30 3.08
C GLY A 162 20.30 -19.96 1.93
N HIS A 163 20.47 -19.52 0.68
CA HIS A 163 19.74 -20.06 -0.47
C HIS A 163 20.64 -20.36 -1.67
N ARG A 164 20.16 -21.27 -2.52
CA ARG A 164 20.77 -21.65 -3.78
C ARG A 164 19.74 -21.63 -4.92
N ASN A 165 20.14 -21.05 -6.04
CA ASN A 165 19.39 -21.02 -7.28
C ASN A 165 20.07 -21.94 -8.28
N GLN A 166 19.45 -23.07 -8.56
CA GLN A 166 19.94 -24.03 -9.53
C GLN A 166 19.07 -24.01 -10.77
N THR A 167 19.71 -23.93 -11.93
CA THR A 167 19.04 -23.73 -13.20
C THR A 167 19.47 -24.78 -14.20
N ASP A 168 18.53 -25.12 -15.08
CA ASP A 168 18.70 -26.14 -16.12
C ASP A 168 18.85 -25.48 -17.49
N VAL A 169 17.83 -24.69 -17.83
CA VAL A 169 17.74 -24.03 -19.13
C VAL A 169 17.02 -22.71 -18.97
N GLY A 170 17.48 -21.70 -19.71
CA GLY A 170 16.86 -20.38 -19.79
C GLY A 170 16.57 -19.99 -21.23
N TYR A 171 15.45 -19.32 -21.47
CA TYR A 171 15.06 -18.73 -22.75
C TYR A 171 14.78 -17.25 -22.55
N LEU A 172 15.59 -16.38 -23.15
CA LEU A 172 15.32 -14.95 -23.24
C LEU A 172 14.63 -14.68 -24.58
N ILE A 173 13.38 -14.24 -24.53
CA ILE A 173 12.45 -14.17 -25.66
C ILE A 173 12.19 -12.70 -26.00
N PHE A 174 12.16 -12.40 -27.30
CA PHE A 174 12.03 -11.06 -27.88
C PHE A 174 10.90 -11.03 -28.88
N GLY A 175 10.02 -10.03 -28.79
CA GLY A 175 9.08 -9.69 -29.85
C GLY A 175 9.61 -8.52 -30.67
N PHE A 176 9.61 -8.65 -32.00
CA PHE A 176 9.94 -7.55 -32.92
C PHE A 176 8.75 -7.29 -33.86
N GLY A 177 8.43 -6.01 -34.12
CA GLY A 177 7.37 -5.62 -35.06
C GLY A 177 6.61 -4.34 -34.68
N ASP A 178 5.54 -4.04 -35.40
CA ASP A 178 4.77 -2.80 -35.27
C ASP A 178 3.42 -2.98 -34.53
N GLY A 179 3.20 -4.13 -33.86
CA GLY A 179 1.98 -4.42 -33.11
C GLY A 179 2.14 -5.48 -31.98
N PRO A 180 1.25 -5.47 -30.97
CA PRO A 180 1.32 -6.34 -29.79
C PRO A 180 1.05 -7.84 -30.08
N THR A 181 0.49 -8.18 -31.24
CA THR A 181 0.09 -9.53 -31.65
C THR A 181 1.22 -10.40 -32.23
N MET A 182 2.44 -9.86 -32.35
CA MET A 182 3.59 -10.57 -32.93
C MET A 182 4.33 -11.48 -31.93
N TYR A 183 4.12 -11.25 -30.62
CA TYR A 183 4.66 -12.08 -29.56
C TYR A 183 3.77 -13.32 -29.35
N ARG A 184 4.33 -14.52 -29.43
CA ARG A 184 3.60 -15.76 -29.13
C ARG A 184 4.14 -16.39 -27.85
N THR A 185 3.27 -16.64 -26.89
CA THR A 185 3.56 -17.37 -25.65
C THR A 185 3.81 -18.87 -25.93
N PRO A 186 4.80 -19.54 -25.30
CA PRO A 186 4.92 -20.99 -25.40
C PRO A 186 3.89 -21.68 -24.50
N LYS A 187 3.33 -22.81 -24.95
CA LYS A 187 2.42 -23.65 -24.15
C LYS A 187 3.20 -24.78 -23.48
N PHE A 188 3.05 -24.96 -22.17
CA PHE A 188 3.65 -26.10 -21.48
C PHE A 188 2.88 -27.39 -21.83
N ARG A 189 3.47 -28.31 -22.60
CA ARG A 189 2.90 -29.67 -22.78
C ARG A 189 3.66 -30.70 -21.95
N GLN A 190 2.96 -31.24 -20.94
CA GLN A 190 2.96 -32.66 -20.54
C GLN A 190 1.76 -32.87 -19.58
N GLY A 191 0.55 -33.04 -20.13
CA GLY A 191 -0.69 -33.36 -19.36
C GLY A 191 -1.89 -32.46 -19.65
N ASP A 192 -3.06 -32.82 -19.11
CA ASP A 192 -4.28 -32.01 -19.16
C ASP A 192 -4.10 -30.70 -18.38
N ALA A 193 -4.53 -29.58 -18.98
CA ALA A 193 -4.48 -28.27 -18.34
C ALA A 193 -5.24 -28.30 -17.00
N PRO A 194 -4.68 -27.79 -15.88
CA PRO A 194 -5.39 -27.72 -14.62
C PRO A 194 -6.73 -26.98 -14.81
N LEU A 195 -7.78 -27.51 -14.20
CA LEU A 195 -9.13 -26.96 -14.31
C LEU A 195 -9.43 -26.06 -13.10
N ILE A 196 -9.96 -24.86 -13.36
CA ILE A 196 -10.57 -23.97 -12.37
C ILE A 196 -12.09 -24.06 -12.54
N SER A 197 -12.80 -24.44 -11.48
CA SER A 197 -14.26 -24.40 -11.44
C SER A 197 -14.74 -23.17 -10.66
N VAL A 198 -15.69 -22.42 -11.22
CA VAL A 198 -16.19 -21.15 -10.67
C VAL A 198 -17.69 -21.23 -10.46
N HIS A 199 -18.13 -20.95 -9.23
CA HIS A 199 -19.53 -20.89 -8.85
C HIS A 199 -19.87 -19.48 -8.34
N ALA A 200 -20.70 -18.76 -9.09
CA ALA A 200 -21.14 -17.41 -8.73
C ALA A 200 -22.52 -17.11 -9.33
N LYS A 201 -23.16 -16.02 -8.88
CA LYS A 201 -24.40 -15.51 -9.50
C LYS A 201 -24.09 -15.05 -10.94
N ARG A 202 -24.96 -15.41 -11.89
CA ARG A 202 -24.98 -14.77 -13.23
C ARG A 202 -25.72 -13.44 -13.10
N ARG A 203 -25.08 -12.33 -13.50
CA ARG A 203 -25.67 -10.98 -13.46
C ARG A 203 -25.32 -10.17 -14.70
N GLN A 204 -26.13 -9.17 -15.03
CA GLN A 204 -25.87 -8.23 -16.13
C GLN A 204 -25.83 -6.79 -15.62
N GLU A 205 -24.99 -5.96 -16.21
CA GLU A 205 -24.82 -4.55 -15.84
C GLU A 205 -25.13 -3.67 -17.05
N CYS A 206 -25.77 -2.51 -16.83
CA CYS A 206 -26.10 -1.56 -17.89
C CYS A 206 -25.23 -0.31 -17.77
N LEU A 207 -24.30 -0.12 -18.69
CA LEU A 207 -23.43 1.05 -18.77
C LEU A 207 -24.11 2.16 -19.59
N MET A 208 -24.37 3.29 -18.96
CA MET A 208 -25.03 4.46 -19.55
C MET A 208 -23.97 5.52 -19.87
N ILE A 209 -23.82 5.87 -21.15
CA ILE A 209 -22.78 6.80 -21.63
C ILE A 209 -23.43 8.03 -22.30
N PRO A 210 -23.02 9.27 -21.98
CA PRO A 210 -23.44 10.47 -22.71
C PRO A 210 -23.10 10.39 -24.19
N ALA A 211 -24.05 10.74 -25.07
CA ALA A 211 -23.78 10.85 -26.49
C ALA A 211 -22.74 11.95 -26.80
N ASP A 212 -21.90 11.71 -27.81
CA ASP A 212 -20.78 12.59 -28.21
C ASP A 212 -21.23 13.88 -28.94
N ASP A 213 -22.53 14.16 -28.97
CA ASP A 213 -23.18 15.21 -29.78
C ASP A 213 -23.70 16.40 -28.95
N PHE A 214 -23.25 16.55 -27.70
CA PHE A 214 -23.77 17.53 -26.73
C PHE A 214 -25.26 17.34 -26.39
N SER A 215 -25.89 16.22 -26.78
CA SER A 215 -27.25 15.90 -26.36
C SER A 215 -27.28 15.38 -24.91
N THR A 216 -28.45 15.45 -24.28
CA THR A 216 -28.71 14.82 -22.98
C THR A 216 -29.05 13.33 -23.10
N VAL A 217 -28.87 12.72 -24.28
CA VAL A 217 -29.25 11.32 -24.54
C VAL A 217 -28.13 10.40 -24.06
N LEU A 218 -28.50 9.42 -23.21
CA LEU A 218 -27.59 8.37 -22.74
C LEU A 218 -27.73 7.12 -23.62
N LYS A 219 -26.62 6.56 -24.09
CA LYS A 219 -26.57 5.24 -24.75
C LYS A 219 -26.40 4.15 -23.69
N ALA A 220 -27.33 3.19 -23.66
CA ALA A 220 -27.24 2.00 -22.82
C ALA A 220 -26.39 0.92 -23.49
N ASN A 221 -25.48 0.30 -22.73
CA ASN A 221 -24.73 -0.87 -23.15
C ASN A 221 -24.82 -1.97 -22.09
N ILE A 222 -25.29 -3.15 -22.46
CA ILE A 222 -25.47 -4.27 -21.54
C ILE A 222 -24.21 -5.13 -21.55
N VAL A 223 -23.64 -5.39 -20.37
CA VAL A 223 -22.41 -6.16 -20.22
C VAL A 223 -22.60 -7.30 -19.21
N PRO A 224 -22.10 -8.50 -19.52
CA PRO A 224 -22.18 -9.64 -18.61
C PRO A 224 -21.24 -9.43 -17.41
N GLY A 225 -21.74 -9.74 -16.21
CA GLY A 225 -21.06 -9.64 -14.92
C GLY A 225 -21.08 -10.98 -14.16
N GLY A 226 -20.61 -10.96 -12.90
CA GLY A 226 -20.67 -12.15 -12.03
C GLY A 226 -19.85 -13.31 -12.57
N VAL A 227 -20.45 -14.49 -12.68
CA VAL A 227 -19.77 -15.70 -13.18
C VAL A 227 -19.17 -15.52 -14.58
N ASP A 228 -19.85 -14.82 -15.48
CA ASP A 228 -19.40 -14.59 -16.86
C ASP A 228 -18.21 -13.61 -16.90
N LEU A 229 -18.12 -12.69 -15.93
CA LEU A 229 -16.96 -11.80 -15.78
C LEU A 229 -15.76 -12.58 -15.23
N MET A 230 -15.94 -13.48 -14.27
CA MET A 230 -14.85 -14.34 -13.80
C MET A 230 -14.30 -15.22 -14.92
N ASP A 231 -15.18 -15.78 -15.77
CA ASP A 231 -14.78 -16.53 -16.96
C ASP A 231 -13.86 -15.69 -17.86
N ARG A 232 -14.33 -14.50 -18.25
CA ARG A 232 -13.56 -13.53 -19.05
C ARG A 232 -12.20 -13.15 -18.44
N LEU A 233 -12.12 -13.06 -17.11
CA LEU A 233 -10.89 -12.69 -16.39
C LEU A 233 -9.93 -13.87 -16.25
N LEU A 234 -10.42 -15.11 -16.23
CA LEU A 234 -9.62 -16.33 -16.11
C LEU A 234 -9.28 -16.95 -17.47
N GLU A 235 -10.02 -16.60 -18.52
CA GLU A 235 -9.91 -17.13 -19.88
C GLU A 235 -9.27 -16.14 -20.88
N PRO A 236 -7.93 -15.99 -20.92
CA PRO A 236 -7.21 -15.36 -22.02
C PRO A 236 -6.70 -16.38 -23.05
N LEU A 237 -6.40 -15.86 -24.23
CA LEU A 237 -5.78 -16.52 -25.39
C LEU A 237 -4.49 -17.34 -25.10
N ASP A 238 -3.83 -17.10 -23.95
CA ASP A 238 -2.42 -17.45 -23.69
C ASP A 238 -2.15 -18.11 -22.30
N ASN A 239 -3.15 -18.71 -21.64
CA ASN A 239 -2.99 -19.38 -20.33
C ASN A 239 -2.81 -20.91 -20.43
N ASP A 240 -2.20 -21.50 -19.39
CA ASP A 240 -1.93 -22.93 -19.27
C ASP A 240 -3.00 -23.70 -18.45
N TRP A 241 -4.21 -23.15 -18.28
CA TRP A 241 -5.32 -23.77 -17.54
C TRP A 241 -6.64 -23.67 -18.30
N ALA A 242 -7.63 -24.45 -17.87
CA ALA A 242 -9.01 -24.40 -18.35
C ALA A 242 -9.94 -23.84 -17.27
N VAL A 243 -11.06 -23.25 -17.67
CA VAL A 243 -12.07 -22.67 -16.78
C VAL A 243 -13.42 -23.34 -17.03
N GLN A 244 -14.17 -23.60 -15.96
CA GLN A 244 -15.54 -24.08 -16.01
C GLN A 244 -16.41 -23.24 -15.07
N CYS A 245 -17.55 -22.75 -15.57
CA CYS A 245 -18.42 -21.84 -14.85
C CYS A 245 -19.79 -22.48 -14.55
N HIS A 246 -20.26 -22.30 -13.32
CA HIS A 246 -21.50 -22.85 -12.79
C HIS A 246 -22.33 -21.74 -12.13
N PRO A 247 -23.42 -21.29 -12.77
CA PRO A 247 -24.30 -20.29 -12.16
C PRO A 247 -24.96 -20.80 -10.88
N LEU A 248 -24.92 -20.00 -9.80
CA LEU A 248 -25.64 -20.27 -8.55
C LEU A 248 -27.06 -19.67 -8.56
N VAL A 249 -27.96 -20.27 -7.78
CA VAL A 249 -29.39 -19.87 -7.73
C VAL A 249 -29.58 -18.58 -6.92
N PRO A 250 -30.29 -17.57 -7.44
CA PRO A 250 -30.56 -16.32 -6.72
C PRO A 250 -31.64 -16.47 -5.63
N VAL A 251 -31.80 -15.44 -4.79
CA VAL A 251 -32.65 -15.44 -3.59
C VAL A 251 -34.17 -15.57 -3.85
N ASN A 252 -34.71 -15.19 -5.03
CA ASN A 252 -36.16 -15.15 -5.29
C ASN A 252 -36.61 -15.81 -6.61
N HIS A 253 -37.74 -16.53 -6.60
CA HIS A 253 -38.40 -17.16 -7.75
C HIS A 253 -39.80 -16.55 -8.03
N ALA A 254 -39.95 -15.51 -8.87
CA ALA A 254 -41.26 -15.16 -9.47
C ALA A 254 -41.21 -14.14 -10.64
N ALA A 255 -41.68 -14.62 -11.81
CA ALA A 255 -42.46 -13.98 -12.90
C ALA A 255 -41.94 -12.80 -13.79
N ALA A 256 -42.07 -13.06 -15.11
CA ALA A 256 -42.22 -12.21 -16.31
C ALA A 256 -41.07 -11.28 -16.79
N VAL A 257 -40.92 -11.24 -18.13
CA VAL A 257 -39.69 -10.95 -18.89
C VAL A 257 -39.56 -9.49 -19.36
N SER A 258 -38.43 -8.87 -19.01
CA SER A 258 -37.80 -7.68 -19.60
C SER A 258 -36.27 -7.87 -19.56
N PRO A 259 -35.43 -7.12 -20.31
CA PRO A 259 -33.97 -7.25 -20.20
C PRO A 259 -33.55 -6.84 -18.78
N ASN A 260 -33.26 -7.84 -17.93
CA ASN A 260 -33.01 -7.67 -16.51
C ASN A 260 -31.51 -7.52 -16.26
N PHE A 261 -31.09 -6.29 -15.98
CA PHE A 261 -29.75 -5.97 -15.47
C PHE A 261 -29.85 -5.68 -13.96
N ASP A 262 -28.82 -6.08 -13.20
CA ASP A 262 -28.75 -6.01 -11.75
C ASP A 262 -28.37 -4.61 -11.25
N ALA A 263 -27.61 -3.86 -12.05
CA ALA A 263 -27.29 -2.47 -11.78
C ALA A 263 -27.11 -1.64 -13.06
N ALA A 264 -27.42 -0.35 -12.96
CA ALA A 264 -27.12 0.64 -14.00
C ALA A 264 -25.97 1.54 -13.54
N ILE A 265 -25.00 1.76 -14.40
CA ILE A 265 -23.81 2.56 -14.11
C ILE A 265 -23.77 3.74 -15.10
N GLU A 266 -23.86 4.96 -14.59
CA GLU A 266 -23.66 6.17 -15.37
C GLU A 266 -22.17 6.50 -15.45
N VAL A 267 -21.65 6.61 -16.67
CA VAL A 267 -20.22 6.76 -16.95
C VAL A 267 -19.95 8.01 -17.77
N ILE A 268 -18.96 8.82 -17.39
CA ILE A 268 -18.57 10.02 -18.15
C ILE A 268 -17.12 9.91 -18.64
N LYS A 269 -16.82 10.53 -19.78
CA LYS A 269 -15.44 10.72 -20.24
C LYS A 269 -14.70 11.63 -19.25
N SER A 270 -13.52 11.20 -18.82
CA SER A 270 -12.67 12.03 -17.96
C SER A 270 -12.24 13.29 -18.72
N LYS A 271 -12.22 14.44 -18.04
CA LYS A 271 -11.86 15.75 -18.63
C LYS A 271 -10.35 15.99 -18.69
N GLU A 272 -9.54 15.15 -18.05
CA GLU A 272 -8.10 15.39 -17.85
C GLU A 272 -7.22 14.55 -18.79
N LYS A 273 -6.06 15.10 -19.16
CA LYS A 273 -4.97 14.41 -19.89
C LYS A 273 -4.06 13.60 -18.94
N ASP A 274 -4.58 13.18 -17.78
CA ASP A 274 -3.82 12.48 -16.74
C ASP A 274 -3.83 10.95 -16.99
N PRO A 275 -3.02 10.14 -16.26
CA PRO A 275 -3.06 8.67 -16.34
C PRO A 275 -4.31 8.06 -15.71
N THR A 276 -5.38 8.85 -15.56
CA THR A 276 -6.70 8.50 -15.03
C THR A 276 -7.48 7.60 -16.00
N PRO A 277 -8.49 6.88 -15.50
CA PRO A 277 -9.32 6.05 -16.36
C PRO A 277 -10.05 6.88 -17.41
N GLN A 278 -10.12 6.38 -18.65
CA GLN A 278 -10.75 7.10 -19.77
C GLN A 278 -12.22 7.44 -19.49
N MET A 279 -12.86 6.62 -18.64
CA MET A 279 -14.29 6.63 -18.34
C MET A 279 -14.48 6.45 -16.83
N GLU A 280 -15.12 7.42 -16.17
CA GLU A 280 -15.35 7.44 -14.72
C GLU A 280 -16.81 7.17 -14.36
N VAL A 281 -17.05 6.39 -13.31
CA VAL A 281 -18.39 6.17 -12.75
C VAL A 281 -18.84 7.41 -11.99
N VAL A 282 -19.96 7.98 -12.41
CA VAL A 282 -20.58 9.14 -11.76
C VAL A 282 -21.69 8.72 -10.82
N ARG A 283 -22.42 7.67 -11.20
CA ARG A 283 -23.57 7.17 -10.45
C ARG A 283 -23.75 5.68 -10.70
N GLN A 284 -24.21 4.97 -9.68
CA GLN A 284 -24.66 3.58 -9.77
C GLN A 284 -26.06 3.51 -9.19
N PHE A 285 -26.94 2.80 -9.87
CA PHE A 285 -28.30 2.52 -9.47
C PHE A 285 -28.43 1.04 -9.20
N GLU A 286 -28.84 0.69 -8.00
CA GLU A 286 -29.21 -0.68 -7.66
C GLU A 286 -30.62 -0.94 -8.19
N ILE A 287 -30.82 -2.06 -8.89
CA ILE A 287 -32.09 -2.38 -9.52
C ILE A 287 -32.70 -3.56 -8.77
N LYS A 288 -33.83 -3.29 -8.11
CA LYS A 288 -34.64 -4.34 -7.49
C LYS A 288 -35.55 -4.97 -8.56
N GLY A 289 -34.98 -5.82 -9.41
CA GLY A 289 -35.70 -6.55 -10.45
C GLY A 289 -35.66 -8.06 -10.23
N PRO A 290 -36.74 -8.81 -10.54
CA PRO A 290 -36.72 -10.27 -10.46
C PRO A 290 -35.95 -10.84 -11.66
N GLY A 291 -34.69 -11.26 -11.49
CA GLY A 291 -33.93 -11.91 -12.56
C GLY A 291 -34.48 -13.30 -12.89
N GLN A 292 -34.62 -13.67 -14.18
CA GLN A 292 -34.26 -15.01 -14.67
C GLN A 292 -34.34 -15.24 -16.21
N ASN A 293 -33.38 -16.06 -16.65
CA ASN A 293 -33.27 -16.97 -17.80
C ASN A 293 -33.15 -16.42 -19.23
N GLN A 294 -31.90 -16.37 -19.72
CA GLN A 294 -31.57 -16.67 -21.12
C GLN A 294 -31.33 -18.18 -21.31
N PRO A 295 -31.57 -18.73 -22.51
CA PRO A 295 -31.34 -20.14 -22.81
C PRO A 295 -29.86 -20.50 -22.66
N ASN A 296 -29.59 -21.53 -21.85
CA ASN A 296 -28.29 -22.20 -21.81
C ASN A 296 -28.01 -22.78 -23.21
N ASN A 297 -27.14 -22.13 -23.98
CA ASN A 297 -26.33 -22.88 -24.92
C ASN A 297 -25.18 -23.46 -24.10
N PRO A 298 -25.15 -24.78 -23.83
CA PRO A 298 -23.99 -25.38 -23.21
C PRO A 298 -22.85 -25.27 -24.20
N ALA A 299 -21.95 -24.30 -24.00
CA ALA A 299 -20.58 -24.47 -24.45
C ALA A 299 -20.10 -25.82 -23.89
N GLN A 300 -19.39 -26.61 -24.69
CA GLN A 300 -18.79 -27.86 -24.20
C GLN A 300 -17.84 -27.52 -23.06
N GLN A 301 -18.32 -27.67 -21.83
CA GLN A 301 -17.51 -27.42 -20.65
C GLN A 301 -16.42 -28.50 -20.57
N PRO A 302 -15.17 -28.12 -20.27
CA PRO A 302 -14.08 -29.07 -20.13
C PRO A 302 -14.42 -30.11 -19.06
N GLN A 303 -14.25 -31.40 -19.35
CA GLN A 303 -14.48 -32.49 -18.40
C GLN A 303 -13.21 -32.76 -17.59
N GLY A 304 -13.30 -32.82 -16.26
CA GLY A 304 -12.19 -33.17 -15.38
C GLY A 304 -12.44 -32.80 -13.93
N THR A 305 -11.63 -33.33 -13.00
CA THR A 305 -11.69 -32.91 -11.60
C THR A 305 -10.99 -31.56 -11.42
N PRO A 306 -11.65 -30.54 -10.86
CA PRO A 306 -11.06 -29.21 -10.69
C PRO A 306 -9.87 -29.24 -9.73
N LYS A 307 -8.80 -28.53 -10.09
CA LYS A 307 -7.69 -28.26 -9.17
C LYS A 307 -8.10 -27.22 -8.14
N ILE A 308 -8.79 -26.18 -8.60
CA ILE A 308 -9.28 -25.06 -7.79
C ILE A 308 -10.78 -24.95 -7.99
N ILE A 309 -11.52 -24.77 -6.90
CA ILE A 309 -12.91 -24.35 -6.94
C ILE A 309 -13.05 -22.97 -6.28
N VAL A 310 -13.78 -22.08 -6.94
CA VAL A 310 -14.05 -20.72 -6.48
C VAL A 310 -15.55 -20.60 -6.21
N TRP A 311 -15.92 -20.21 -5.00
CA TRP A 311 -17.30 -19.89 -4.62
C TRP A 311 -17.41 -18.40 -4.30
N ASP A 312 -18.37 -17.71 -4.91
CA ASP A 312 -18.75 -16.34 -4.58
C ASP A 312 -20.24 -16.31 -4.21
N ASP A 313 -20.54 -16.01 -2.94
CA ASP A 313 -21.91 -16.03 -2.41
C ASP A 313 -22.64 -14.67 -2.46
N SER A 314 -22.08 -13.72 -3.21
CA SER A 314 -22.66 -12.38 -3.41
C SER A 314 -24.08 -12.48 -3.96
N GLU A 315 -25.07 -12.04 -3.17
CA GLU A 315 -26.50 -12.06 -3.53
C GLU A 315 -27.05 -13.45 -3.92
N VAL A 316 -26.42 -14.52 -3.44
CA VAL A 316 -26.83 -15.92 -3.65
C VAL A 316 -27.76 -16.37 -2.51
N ASN A 317 -28.70 -17.28 -2.81
CA ASN A 317 -29.50 -17.92 -1.76
C ASN A 317 -28.59 -18.74 -0.82
N LYS A 318 -28.63 -18.45 0.49
CA LYS A 318 -27.74 -19.04 1.49
C LYS A 318 -27.97 -20.55 1.70
N ASP A 319 -29.08 -21.13 1.22
CA ASP A 319 -29.38 -22.58 1.26
C ASP A 319 -28.78 -23.39 0.10
N VAL A 320 -28.14 -22.71 -0.86
CA VAL A 320 -27.55 -23.33 -2.05
C VAL A 320 -26.30 -24.12 -1.68
N ALA A 321 -26.17 -25.32 -2.26
CA ALA A 321 -24.98 -26.13 -2.20
C ALA A 321 -24.25 -26.08 -3.55
N ALA A 322 -22.93 -25.94 -3.53
CA ALA A 322 -22.14 -26.08 -4.75
C ALA A 322 -22.03 -27.56 -5.15
N GLN A 323 -22.08 -27.82 -6.46
CA GLN A 323 -21.77 -29.12 -7.04
C GLN A 323 -20.24 -29.27 -7.15
N ASP A 324 -19.73 -30.50 -7.04
CA ASP A 324 -18.32 -30.87 -7.24
C ASP A 324 -17.30 -30.45 -6.13
N PRO A 325 -17.45 -30.94 -4.88
CA PRO A 325 -16.67 -30.48 -3.73
C PRO A 325 -15.24 -31.04 -3.62
N ASN A 326 -14.74 -31.77 -4.63
CA ASN A 326 -13.51 -32.55 -4.53
C ASN A 326 -12.26 -31.87 -5.12
N ALA A 327 -12.25 -30.53 -5.15
CA ALA A 327 -11.06 -29.77 -5.52
C ALA A 327 -9.97 -29.88 -4.43
N LYS A 328 -8.72 -29.57 -4.82
CA LYS A 328 -7.62 -29.45 -3.87
C LYS A 328 -7.65 -28.11 -3.15
N ILE A 329 -7.97 -27.04 -3.87
CA ILE A 329 -8.03 -25.69 -3.31
C ILE A 329 -9.47 -25.20 -3.38
N LEU A 330 -10.01 -24.80 -2.25
CA LEU A 330 -11.26 -24.05 -2.16
C LEU A 330 -10.95 -22.58 -1.88
N ILE A 331 -11.40 -21.69 -2.77
CA ILE A 331 -11.44 -20.25 -2.54
C ILE A 331 -12.91 -19.87 -2.35
N TYR A 332 -13.28 -19.50 -1.12
CA TYR A 332 -14.63 -19.07 -0.80
C TYR A 332 -14.64 -17.56 -0.51
N GLN A 333 -15.17 -16.79 -1.46
CA GLN A 333 -15.52 -15.39 -1.26
C GLN A 333 -16.88 -15.30 -0.56
N MET A 334 -16.85 -14.89 0.70
CA MET A 334 -18.02 -14.80 1.59
C MET A 334 -18.41 -13.34 1.81
N HIS A 335 -19.70 -13.05 1.64
CA HIS A 335 -20.33 -11.75 1.85
C HIS A 335 -21.39 -11.82 2.94
N ALA A 336 -21.67 -10.70 3.61
CA ALA A 336 -22.65 -10.63 4.68
C ALA A 336 -24.06 -11.13 4.25
N PRO A 337 -24.85 -11.76 5.15
CA PRO A 337 -24.48 -12.16 6.51
C PRO A 337 -23.47 -13.31 6.53
N LEU A 338 -22.48 -13.20 7.42
CA LEU A 338 -21.37 -14.14 7.52
C LEU A 338 -21.74 -15.40 8.33
N TRP A 339 -20.93 -16.46 8.21
CA TRP A 339 -20.93 -17.67 9.06
C TRP A 339 -22.22 -18.51 9.13
N SER A 340 -23.22 -18.24 8.28
CA SER A 340 -24.57 -18.82 8.38
C SER A 340 -25.06 -19.54 7.12
N SER A 341 -24.25 -19.54 6.06
CA SER A 341 -24.61 -20.14 4.77
C SER A 341 -24.33 -21.64 4.70
N ARG A 342 -25.08 -22.39 3.90
CA ARG A 342 -24.77 -23.79 3.58
C ARG A 342 -23.40 -23.97 2.90
N LEU A 343 -22.95 -22.98 2.13
CA LEU A 343 -21.59 -22.95 1.56
C LEU A 343 -20.50 -22.89 2.64
N TRP A 344 -20.78 -22.24 3.78
CA TRP A 344 -19.87 -22.23 4.94
C TRP A 344 -19.76 -23.61 5.57
N ASP A 345 -20.87 -24.31 5.76
CA ASP A 345 -20.85 -25.70 6.24
C ASP A 345 -20.06 -26.61 5.30
N GLN A 346 -20.25 -26.45 3.98
CA GLN A 346 -19.47 -27.19 2.98
C GLN A 346 -17.98 -26.84 2.99
N ALA A 347 -17.62 -25.58 3.28
CA ALA A 347 -16.23 -25.16 3.43
C ALA A 347 -15.59 -25.76 4.69
N LEU A 348 -16.34 -25.85 5.80
CA LEU A 348 -15.91 -26.56 7.01
C LEU A 348 -15.71 -28.05 6.73
N ASP A 349 -16.62 -28.70 5.99
CA ASP A 349 -16.46 -30.10 5.58
C ASP A 349 -15.23 -30.32 4.70
N HIS A 350 -14.93 -29.38 3.79
CA HIS A 350 -13.71 -29.42 2.98
C HIS A 350 -12.46 -29.34 3.88
N ALA A 351 -12.45 -28.45 4.88
CA ALA A 351 -11.36 -28.36 5.86
C ALA A 351 -11.26 -29.62 6.76
N ARG A 352 -12.38 -30.26 7.14
CA ARG A 352 -12.37 -31.52 7.91
C ARG A 352 -11.68 -32.65 7.14
N ARG A 353 -11.95 -32.76 5.83
CA ARG A 353 -11.28 -33.76 4.98
C ARG A 353 -9.77 -33.56 4.86
N GLU A 354 -9.27 -32.34 5.08
CA GLU A 354 -7.83 -32.07 5.20
C GLU A 354 -7.26 -32.59 6.52
N ARG A 355 -8.00 -32.41 7.63
CA ARG A 355 -7.61 -32.89 8.97
C ARG A 355 -7.47 -34.42 9.02
N ASP A 356 -8.38 -35.15 8.37
CA ASP A 356 -8.51 -36.61 8.50
C ASP A 356 -7.66 -37.40 7.48
N ALA A 357 -6.94 -36.73 6.57
CA ALA A 357 -6.11 -37.38 5.56
C ALA A 357 -4.79 -37.94 6.14
N VAL A 358 -4.45 -39.20 5.81
CA VAL A 358 -3.23 -39.90 6.24
C VAL A 358 -2.43 -40.37 5.01
N GLY A 359 -1.15 -40.00 4.88
CA GLY A 359 -0.27 -40.39 3.75
C GLY A 359 -0.39 -39.47 2.51
N SER A 360 0.51 -39.62 1.51
CA SER A 360 0.84 -38.67 0.42
C SER A 360 -0.27 -38.14 -0.52
N ASP A 361 -1.55 -38.37 -0.24
CA ASP A 361 -2.72 -37.78 -0.94
C ASP A 361 -3.11 -36.39 -0.36
N LEU A 362 -2.12 -35.61 0.09
CA LEU A 362 -2.15 -34.86 1.36
C LEU A 362 -2.31 -33.32 1.31
N ASP A 363 -2.80 -32.68 0.24
CA ASP A 363 -2.84 -31.21 0.16
C ASP A 363 -4.18 -30.67 -0.31
N ARG A 364 -5.11 -30.51 0.65
CA ARG A 364 -6.26 -29.61 0.49
C ARG A 364 -5.97 -28.29 1.19
N SER A 365 -6.52 -27.19 0.69
CA SER A 365 -6.45 -25.89 1.36
C SER A 365 -7.77 -25.14 1.23
N THR A 366 -8.25 -24.63 2.37
CA THR A 366 -9.46 -23.82 2.44
C THR A 366 -9.09 -22.37 2.67
N ILE A 367 -9.38 -21.52 1.68
CA ILE A 367 -9.11 -20.08 1.71
C ILE A 367 -10.44 -19.35 1.71
N VAL A 368 -10.73 -18.63 2.78
CA VAL A 368 -11.93 -17.79 2.89
C VAL A 368 -11.53 -16.34 2.69
N VAL A 369 -12.18 -15.64 1.77
CA VAL A 369 -11.96 -14.24 1.46
C VAL A 369 -13.18 -13.44 1.91
N ILE A 370 -12.98 -12.46 2.79
CA ILE A 370 -14.04 -11.61 3.35
C ILE A 370 -13.66 -10.15 3.20
N ASP A 371 -14.60 -9.27 2.83
CA ASP A 371 -14.36 -7.83 2.88
C ASP A 371 -14.38 -7.34 4.34
N ALA A 372 -13.48 -6.42 4.69
CA ALA A 372 -13.50 -5.76 5.99
C ALA A 372 -14.84 -5.06 6.25
N ASP A 373 -15.55 -4.63 5.21
CA ASP A 373 -16.90 -4.08 5.31
C ASP A 373 -17.95 -5.10 5.76
N ASP A 374 -17.86 -6.36 5.33
CA ASP A 374 -18.75 -7.41 5.81
C ASP A 374 -18.50 -7.72 7.29
N LEU A 375 -17.23 -7.72 7.73
CA LEU A 375 -16.90 -7.86 9.16
C LEU A 375 -17.42 -6.67 9.98
N ARG A 376 -17.30 -5.44 9.45
CA ARG A 376 -17.85 -4.24 10.10
C ARG A 376 -19.38 -4.31 10.19
N ALA A 377 -20.05 -4.81 9.16
CA ALA A 377 -21.50 -5.04 9.16
C ALA A 377 -21.92 -6.10 10.18
N ASP A 378 -21.08 -7.11 10.45
CA ASP A 378 -21.25 -8.09 11.54
C ASP A 378 -20.83 -7.56 12.93
N GLY A 379 -20.61 -6.24 13.06
CA GLY A 379 -20.31 -5.56 14.33
C GLY A 379 -18.84 -5.64 14.77
N ILE A 380 -17.93 -6.09 13.92
CA ILE A 380 -16.48 -6.09 14.21
C ILE A 380 -15.92 -4.70 13.95
N ARG A 381 -15.51 -4.01 15.02
CA ARG A 381 -14.98 -2.64 14.94
C ARG A 381 -13.51 -2.63 14.49
N ILE A 382 -13.29 -2.55 13.18
CA ILE A 382 -11.99 -2.30 12.54
C ILE A 382 -12.01 -0.93 11.87
N SER A 383 -11.00 -0.09 12.11
CA SER A 383 -10.88 1.23 11.49
C SER A 383 -10.86 1.17 9.96
N ARG A 384 -11.39 2.23 9.32
CA ARG A 384 -11.53 2.37 7.87
C ARG A 384 -10.69 3.54 7.37
N GLY A 385 -9.75 3.30 6.47
CA GLY A 385 -9.07 4.36 5.69
C GLY A 385 -8.29 5.41 6.50
N ILE A 386 -7.91 5.14 7.75
CA ILE A 386 -7.16 6.06 8.63
C ILE A 386 -5.64 5.86 8.42
N SER A 387 -5.10 4.74 8.87
CA SER A 387 -3.71 4.32 8.65
C SER A 387 -3.66 2.79 8.64
N TRP A 388 -2.70 2.20 7.95
CA TRP A 388 -2.55 0.75 7.94
C TRP A 388 -2.22 0.21 9.33
N GLU A 389 -1.39 0.94 10.07
CA GLU A 389 -1.06 0.65 11.46
C GLU A 389 -2.29 0.58 12.35
N LYS A 390 -3.22 1.55 12.23
CA LYS A 390 -4.43 1.56 13.04
C LYS A 390 -5.39 0.41 12.67
N THR A 391 -5.51 0.11 11.38
CA THR A 391 -6.31 -1.03 10.90
C THR A 391 -5.75 -2.35 11.43
N MET A 392 -4.43 -2.52 11.44
CA MET A 392 -3.75 -3.71 11.96
C MET A 392 -3.88 -3.85 13.48
N GLU A 393 -3.74 -2.76 14.23
CA GLU A 393 -3.97 -2.74 15.68
C GLU A 393 -5.40 -3.16 16.03
N ASP A 394 -6.39 -2.57 15.34
CA ASP A 394 -7.79 -2.91 15.56
C ASP A 394 -8.07 -4.37 15.17
N PHE A 395 -7.54 -4.83 14.04
CA PHE A 395 -7.70 -6.21 13.61
C PHE A 395 -7.12 -7.19 14.61
N ASN A 396 -5.86 -6.98 15.05
CA ASN A 396 -5.20 -7.81 16.05
C ASN A 396 -6.03 -7.92 17.34
N ALA A 397 -6.56 -6.79 17.81
CA ALA A 397 -7.40 -6.72 19.00
C ALA A 397 -8.79 -7.37 18.82
N LYS A 398 -9.17 -7.78 17.61
CA LYS A 398 -10.48 -8.35 17.27
C LYS A 398 -10.42 -9.78 16.74
N ILE A 399 -9.24 -10.41 16.63
CA ILE A 399 -9.10 -11.79 16.16
C ILE A 399 -9.95 -12.76 16.99
N ASP A 400 -9.88 -12.68 18.33
CA ASP A 400 -10.70 -13.53 19.20
C ASP A 400 -12.20 -13.28 19.00
N ARG A 401 -12.60 -12.03 18.82
CA ARG A 401 -14.01 -11.68 18.57
C ARG A 401 -14.50 -12.21 17.21
N ILE A 402 -13.65 -12.24 16.19
CA ILE A 402 -13.97 -12.85 14.89
C ILE A 402 -14.17 -14.36 15.05
N HIS A 403 -13.31 -15.03 15.83
CA HIS A 403 -13.46 -16.45 16.13
C HIS A 403 -14.75 -16.75 16.91
N GLU A 404 -15.12 -15.93 17.90
CA GLU A 404 -16.39 -16.05 18.61
C GLU A 404 -17.59 -15.99 17.65
N LYS A 405 -17.57 -15.05 16.69
CA LYS A 405 -18.61 -14.88 15.69
C LYS A 405 -18.82 -16.10 14.80
N MET A 406 -17.73 -16.78 14.41
CA MET A 406 -17.78 -17.99 13.57
C MET A 406 -18.58 -19.15 14.19
N VAL A 407 -18.72 -19.16 15.51
CA VAL A 407 -19.39 -20.24 16.26
C VAL A 407 -20.57 -19.73 17.09
N GLU A 408 -21.02 -18.50 16.85
CA GLU A 408 -22.13 -17.86 17.60
C GLU A 408 -23.44 -18.63 17.43
N ASN A 409 -23.67 -19.21 16.24
CA ASN A 409 -24.87 -19.98 15.89
C ASN A 409 -24.83 -21.47 16.27
N ILE A 410 -23.75 -21.93 16.90
CA ILE A 410 -23.62 -23.31 17.39
C ILE A 410 -24.08 -23.33 18.85
N ASP A 411 -24.94 -24.25 19.25
CA ASP A 411 -25.37 -24.33 20.67
C ASP A 411 -24.45 -25.22 21.51
N ASP A 412 -23.90 -26.29 20.93
CA ASP A 412 -23.05 -27.26 21.63
C ASP A 412 -21.61 -26.75 21.85
N ASN A 413 -21.21 -26.64 23.12
CA ASN A 413 -19.86 -26.21 23.52
C ASN A 413 -18.74 -27.15 23.04
N VAL A 414 -19.01 -28.45 22.88
CA VAL A 414 -18.02 -29.40 22.34
C VAL A 414 -17.80 -29.11 20.86
N GLN A 415 -18.89 -28.97 20.11
CA GLN A 415 -18.85 -28.62 18.69
C GLN A 415 -18.21 -27.24 18.46
N LYS A 416 -18.49 -26.24 19.30
CA LYS A 416 -17.81 -24.92 19.25
C LYS A 416 -16.30 -25.07 19.31
N LYS A 417 -15.80 -25.81 20.31
CA LYS A 417 -14.35 -26.02 20.48
C LYS A 417 -13.74 -26.77 19.30
N GLU A 418 -14.47 -27.74 18.75
CA GLU A 418 -14.04 -28.49 17.58
C GLU A 418 -13.93 -27.61 16.33
N VAL A 419 -14.96 -26.81 16.03
CA VAL A 419 -14.97 -25.89 14.87
C VAL A 419 -13.90 -24.81 15.03
N LEU A 420 -13.75 -24.23 16.22
CA LEU A 420 -12.68 -23.26 16.49
C LEU A 420 -11.30 -23.86 16.26
N SER A 421 -11.07 -25.09 16.73
CA SER A 421 -9.81 -25.82 16.51
C SER A 421 -9.58 -26.10 15.02
N LEU A 422 -10.63 -26.52 14.31
CA LEU A 422 -10.58 -26.78 12.87
C LEU A 422 -10.20 -25.52 12.09
N VAL A 423 -10.94 -24.42 12.29
CA VAL A 423 -10.71 -23.14 11.61
C VAL A 423 -9.31 -22.62 11.92
N ARG A 424 -8.91 -22.61 13.20
CA ARG A 424 -7.57 -22.15 13.61
C ARG A 424 -6.44 -22.99 13.03
N LYS A 425 -6.65 -24.27 12.70
CA LYS A 425 -5.59 -25.18 12.25
C LYS A 425 -5.61 -25.51 10.74
N HIS A 426 -6.69 -25.18 10.02
CA HIS A 426 -6.88 -25.63 8.63
C HIS A 426 -7.53 -24.59 7.69
N VAL A 427 -7.95 -23.42 8.19
CA VAL A 427 -8.58 -22.39 7.34
C VAL A 427 -7.70 -21.15 7.25
N HIS A 428 -7.37 -20.74 6.04
CA HIS A 428 -6.77 -19.43 5.78
C HIS A 428 -7.88 -18.39 5.66
N LEU A 429 -7.85 -17.35 6.50
CA LEU A 429 -8.81 -16.26 6.43
C LEU A 429 -8.11 -15.00 5.88
N LEU A 430 -8.55 -14.57 4.69
CA LEU A 430 -8.10 -13.37 4.00
C LEU A 430 -9.13 -12.26 4.20
N VAL A 431 -8.81 -11.28 5.04
CA VAL A 431 -9.64 -10.10 5.24
C VAL A 431 -9.15 -9.00 4.32
N ARG A 432 -9.91 -8.72 3.27
CA ARG A 432 -9.60 -7.69 2.28
C ARG A 432 -10.05 -6.32 2.80
N CYS A 433 -9.10 -5.41 2.99
CA CYS A 433 -9.35 -4.02 3.37
C CYS A 433 -9.34 -3.15 2.11
N GLY A 434 -10.52 -2.91 1.54
CA GLY A 434 -10.65 -2.22 0.25
C GLY A 434 -10.07 -3.05 -0.89
N TYR A 435 -9.27 -2.47 -1.76
CA TYR A 435 -8.53 -3.21 -2.80
C TYR A 435 -7.01 -3.03 -2.68
N GLU A 436 -6.60 -2.28 -1.67
CA GLU A 436 -5.24 -1.85 -1.41
C GLU A 436 -4.55 -2.72 -0.35
N GLY A 437 -5.28 -3.54 0.42
CA GLY A 437 -4.68 -4.39 1.44
C GLY A 437 -5.47 -5.65 1.81
N VAL A 438 -4.75 -6.62 2.36
CA VAL A 438 -5.24 -7.92 2.83
C VAL A 438 -4.54 -8.27 4.14
N LEU A 439 -5.34 -8.65 5.14
CA LEU A 439 -4.87 -9.21 6.40
C LEU A 439 -5.12 -10.73 6.37
N HIS A 440 -4.05 -11.51 6.37
CA HIS A 440 -4.06 -12.96 6.26
C HIS A 440 -3.87 -13.61 7.63
N LEU A 441 -4.98 -14.05 8.22
CA LEU A 441 -4.95 -14.96 9.38
C LEU A 441 -4.60 -16.36 8.88
N ARG A 442 -3.46 -16.87 9.37
CA ARG A 442 -2.92 -18.17 8.98
C ARG A 442 -3.35 -19.24 9.97
N PRO A 443 -3.48 -20.50 9.53
CA PRO A 443 -3.55 -21.63 10.43
C PRO A 443 -2.39 -21.64 11.45
N VAL A 444 -2.71 -21.70 12.74
CA VAL A 444 -1.80 -21.64 13.89
C VAL A 444 -1.19 -23.01 14.18
N GLN A 445 0.12 -23.05 14.46
CA GLN A 445 0.81 -24.23 14.97
C GLN A 445 1.08 -24.13 16.48
N GLU A 446 1.24 -25.27 17.16
CA GLU A 446 1.74 -25.28 18.54
C GLU A 446 3.10 -24.56 18.56
N ASP A 447 3.21 -23.51 19.39
CA ASP A 447 4.35 -22.58 19.57
C ASP A 447 4.39 -21.26 18.75
N GLU A 448 3.45 -20.96 17.83
CA GLU A 448 3.47 -19.68 17.09
C GLU A 448 2.78 -18.51 17.82
N GLN A 449 3.53 -17.41 18.07
CA GLN A 449 2.99 -16.17 18.66
C GLN A 449 2.37 -15.20 17.62
N HIS A 450 2.70 -15.31 16.33
CA HIS A 450 2.33 -14.32 15.30
C HIS A 450 1.07 -14.73 14.53
N GLN A 451 -0.07 -14.09 14.82
CA GLN A 451 -1.39 -14.57 14.38
C GLN A 451 -1.76 -14.21 12.92
N PHE A 452 -1.21 -13.13 12.31
CA PHE A 452 -1.49 -12.77 10.91
C PHE A 452 -0.28 -12.17 10.15
N VAL A 453 -0.38 -12.20 8.82
CA VAL A 453 0.50 -11.53 7.85
C VAL A 453 -0.29 -10.45 7.13
N PHE A 454 0.29 -9.29 6.87
CA PHE A 454 -0.35 -8.24 6.07
C PHE A 454 0.24 -8.19 4.66
N HIS A 455 -0.57 -7.80 3.69
CA HIS A 455 -0.16 -7.38 2.34
C HIS A 455 -0.85 -6.05 2.05
N MET A 456 -0.13 -5.01 1.66
CA MET A 456 -0.74 -3.69 1.41
C MET A 456 -0.02 -2.88 0.35
N VAL A 457 -0.70 -1.89 -0.20
CA VAL A 457 -0.15 -0.84 -1.04
C VAL A 457 0.24 0.36 -0.16
N PRO A 458 1.54 0.64 0.02
CA PRO A 458 2.00 1.56 1.07
C PRO A 458 1.57 3.02 0.85
N ASN A 459 1.55 3.51 -0.39
CA ASN A 459 1.17 4.88 -0.70
C ASN A 459 -0.35 5.11 -0.81
N MET A 460 -1.17 4.14 -0.42
CA MET A 460 -2.63 4.21 -0.47
C MET A 460 -3.24 3.88 0.89
N ALA A 461 -4.47 4.35 1.12
CA ALA A 461 -5.35 3.89 2.18
C ALA A 461 -6.39 2.93 1.60
N GLU A 462 -7.07 2.20 2.49
CA GLU A 462 -8.30 1.51 2.16
C GLU A 462 -9.31 2.45 1.47
N GLY A 463 -9.70 2.10 0.24
CA GLY A 463 -10.67 2.82 -0.59
C GLY A 463 -10.07 3.89 -1.51
N ASP A 464 -8.76 4.14 -1.46
CA ASP A 464 -8.10 5.16 -2.28
C ASP A 464 -8.13 4.85 -3.78
N LEU A 465 -8.05 3.58 -4.17
CA LEU A 465 -8.06 3.11 -5.55
C LEU A 465 -9.33 3.53 -6.29
N LEU A 466 -10.47 3.50 -5.59
CA LEU A 466 -11.76 3.83 -6.17
C LEU A 466 -12.15 5.30 -6.01
N ARG A 467 -11.32 6.14 -5.36
CA ARG A 467 -11.60 7.58 -5.23
C ARG A 467 -11.82 8.29 -6.58
N PRO A 468 -11.04 8.04 -7.65
CA PRO A 468 -11.30 8.63 -8.97
C PRO A 468 -12.71 8.29 -9.50
N TYR A 469 -13.21 7.12 -9.15
CA TYR A 469 -14.53 6.61 -9.52
C TYR A 469 -15.65 6.97 -8.55
N ARG A 470 -15.44 8.00 -7.70
CA ARG A 470 -16.38 8.38 -6.62
C ARG A 470 -16.76 7.19 -5.72
N GLY A 471 -15.83 6.26 -5.54
CA GLY A 471 -15.99 5.06 -4.72
C GLY A 471 -16.77 3.91 -5.37
N ARG A 472 -16.98 3.90 -6.70
CA ARG A 472 -17.84 2.89 -7.36
C ARG A 472 -17.22 2.28 -8.61
N MET A 473 -17.00 0.97 -8.59
CA MET A 473 -16.69 0.18 -9.78
C MET A 473 -17.13 -1.27 -9.56
N SER A 474 -18.10 -1.76 -10.34
CA SER A 474 -18.61 -3.13 -10.18
C SER A 474 -17.59 -4.17 -10.70
N GLY A 475 -17.58 -5.37 -10.11
CA GLY A 475 -16.77 -6.52 -10.56
C GLY A 475 -15.32 -6.55 -10.08
N ILE A 476 -14.80 -5.50 -9.44
CA ILE A 476 -13.39 -5.45 -9.00
C ILE A 476 -13.01 -6.52 -7.95
N HIS A 477 -13.94 -6.95 -7.09
CA HIS A 477 -13.71 -8.07 -6.17
C HIS A 477 -13.54 -9.40 -6.92
N LEU A 478 -14.22 -9.56 -8.06
CA LEU A 478 -14.06 -10.74 -8.92
C LEU A 478 -12.67 -10.75 -9.57
N ALA A 479 -12.13 -9.57 -9.93
CA ALA A 479 -10.75 -9.45 -10.41
C ALA A 479 -9.71 -9.84 -9.35
N PHE A 480 -9.95 -9.49 -8.08
CA PHE A 480 -9.11 -9.95 -6.97
C PHE A 480 -9.11 -11.49 -6.88
N VAL A 481 -10.29 -12.11 -6.81
CA VAL A 481 -10.41 -13.58 -6.67
C VAL A 481 -9.91 -14.32 -7.92
N ALA A 482 -10.14 -13.78 -9.11
CA ALA A 482 -9.57 -14.32 -10.36
C ALA A 482 -8.03 -14.26 -10.34
N GLY A 483 -7.43 -13.16 -9.88
CA GLY A 483 -5.98 -13.05 -9.72
C GLY A 483 -5.40 -14.03 -8.71
N LEU A 484 -6.11 -14.26 -7.60
CA LEU A 484 -5.76 -15.25 -6.58
C LEU A 484 -5.76 -16.67 -7.19
N ALA A 485 -6.85 -17.06 -7.87
CA ALA A 485 -6.98 -18.35 -8.53
C ALA A 485 -5.94 -18.53 -9.64
N ALA A 486 -5.71 -17.50 -10.47
CA ALA A 486 -4.72 -17.52 -11.54
C ALA A 486 -3.27 -17.68 -11.03
N SER A 487 -2.95 -17.18 -9.82
CA SER A 487 -1.64 -17.42 -9.21
C SER A 487 -1.50 -18.86 -8.70
N LEU A 488 -2.52 -19.34 -7.96
CA LEU A 488 -2.50 -20.65 -7.33
C LEU A 488 -2.58 -21.80 -8.34
N VAL A 489 -3.29 -21.61 -9.46
CA VAL A 489 -3.43 -22.65 -10.50
C VAL A 489 -2.09 -22.97 -11.17
N ARG A 490 -1.19 -21.98 -11.26
CA ARG A 490 0.15 -22.11 -11.88
C ARG A 490 1.16 -22.85 -11.00
N GLN A 491 0.94 -22.89 -9.68
CA GLN A 491 1.86 -23.57 -8.76
C GLN A 491 1.83 -25.09 -8.96
N PRO A 492 2.95 -25.82 -8.87
CA PRO A 492 2.97 -27.27 -8.95
C PRO A 492 2.06 -27.94 -7.91
N ARG A 493 1.51 -29.11 -8.25
CA ARG A 493 0.47 -29.84 -7.49
C ARG A 493 0.86 -30.29 -6.07
N ALA A 494 2.13 -30.10 -5.72
CA ALA A 494 2.79 -31.06 -4.89
C ALA A 494 2.66 -30.77 -3.39
N HIS A 495 2.76 -29.52 -2.90
CA HIS A 495 2.45 -29.23 -1.50
C HIS A 495 2.07 -27.75 -1.24
N LEU A 496 0.84 -27.51 -0.80
CA LEU A 496 0.44 -26.27 -0.11
C LEU A 496 0.66 -26.50 1.39
N PHE A 497 1.89 -26.84 1.80
CA PHE A 497 2.13 -27.17 3.20
C PHE A 497 1.72 -26.00 4.11
N ARG A 498 1.21 -26.38 5.29
CA ARG A 498 0.72 -25.61 6.45
C ARG A 498 1.64 -24.50 7.01
N ARG A 499 2.65 -24.04 6.25
CA ARG A 499 3.67 -23.04 6.61
C ARG A 499 4.04 -22.05 5.49
N ALA A 500 3.37 -22.02 4.34
CA ALA A 500 3.76 -21.12 3.27
C ALA A 500 3.29 -19.67 3.51
N ARG A 501 4.05 -18.91 4.33
CA ARG A 501 4.00 -17.42 4.39
C ARG A 501 4.04 -16.76 3.00
N THR A 502 4.48 -17.51 1.99
CA THR A 502 5.02 -16.99 0.74
C THR A 502 4.24 -17.44 -0.51
N GLN A 503 3.62 -18.63 -0.58
CA GLN A 503 2.82 -19.04 -1.75
C GLN A 503 1.47 -18.33 -1.83
N ILE A 504 0.65 -18.46 -0.77
CA ILE A 504 -0.60 -17.70 -0.66
C ILE A 504 -0.29 -16.20 -0.63
N GLY A 505 0.82 -15.79 0.00
CA GLY A 505 1.30 -14.41 -0.04
C GLY A 505 1.53 -13.88 -1.46
N LEU A 506 2.23 -14.61 -2.32
CA LEU A 506 2.40 -14.24 -3.74
C LEU A 506 1.07 -14.24 -4.50
N ALA A 507 0.15 -15.13 -4.16
CA ALA A 507 -1.18 -15.15 -4.75
C ALA A 507 -2.01 -13.92 -4.34
N ILE A 508 -1.92 -13.50 -3.08
CA ILE A 508 -2.52 -12.26 -2.57
C ILE A 508 -1.92 -11.04 -3.28
N GLU A 509 -0.60 -10.99 -3.45
CA GLU A 509 0.05 -9.89 -4.18
C GLU A 509 -0.46 -9.79 -5.61
N LEU A 510 -0.57 -10.92 -6.33
CA LEU A 510 -1.11 -10.93 -7.68
C LEU A 510 -2.60 -10.52 -7.71
N ALA A 511 -3.38 -10.95 -6.72
CA ALA A 511 -4.79 -10.58 -6.56
C ALA A 511 -4.96 -9.06 -6.38
N ILE A 512 -4.14 -8.42 -5.54
CA ILE A 512 -4.09 -6.95 -5.38
C ILE A 512 -3.67 -6.28 -6.69
N VAL A 513 -2.66 -6.81 -7.38
CA VAL A 513 -2.25 -6.26 -8.68
C VAL A 513 -3.39 -6.34 -9.70
N TRP A 514 -4.11 -7.45 -9.77
CA TRP A 514 -5.23 -7.63 -10.71
C TRP A 514 -6.39 -6.69 -10.41
N SER A 515 -6.79 -6.53 -9.14
CA SER A 515 -7.84 -5.56 -8.77
C SER A 515 -7.45 -4.12 -9.13
N HIS A 516 -6.20 -3.74 -8.87
CA HIS A 516 -5.69 -2.42 -9.25
C HIS A 516 -5.67 -2.22 -10.77
N ARG A 517 -5.22 -3.21 -11.54
CA ARG A 517 -5.17 -3.09 -13.00
C ARG A 517 -6.56 -3.09 -13.61
N PHE A 518 -7.48 -3.88 -13.08
CA PHE A 518 -8.90 -3.82 -13.43
C PHE A 518 -9.44 -2.41 -13.18
N ALA A 519 -9.16 -1.85 -11.99
CA ALA A 519 -9.56 -0.50 -11.63
C ALA A 519 -8.94 0.56 -12.53
N THR A 520 -7.63 0.56 -12.76
CA THR A 520 -6.97 1.59 -13.57
C THR A 520 -7.36 1.51 -15.04
N THR A 521 -7.58 0.30 -15.58
CA THR A 521 -8.03 0.11 -16.96
C THR A 521 -9.43 0.67 -17.16
N GLY A 522 -10.31 0.53 -16.15
CA GLY A 522 -11.68 1.03 -16.24
C GLY A 522 -12.50 0.27 -17.28
N PHE A 523 -13.61 0.85 -17.72
CA PHE A 523 -14.38 0.31 -18.84
C PHE A 523 -13.68 0.64 -20.17
N CYS A 524 -13.49 -0.35 -21.03
CA CYS A 524 -12.80 -0.21 -22.32
C CYS A 524 -13.68 -0.65 -23.48
N LYS A 525 -13.40 -0.15 -24.70
CA LYS A 525 -14.11 -0.62 -25.90
C LYS A 525 -13.56 -1.99 -26.31
N ASP A 526 -14.45 -2.94 -26.59
CA ASP A 526 -14.09 -4.21 -27.23
C ASP A 526 -13.74 -4.02 -28.71
N ASP A 527 -13.38 -5.11 -29.38
CA ASP A 527 -12.97 -5.11 -30.80
C ASP A 527 -14.09 -4.61 -31.74
N ASP A 528 -15.35 -4.73 -31.32
CA ASP A 528 -16.54 -4.22 -32.03
C ASP A 528 -16.87 -2.75 -31.68
N GLY A 529 -16.09 -2.13 -30.78
CA GLY A 529 -16.24 -0.74 -30.36
C GLY A 529 -17.28 -0.50 -29.26
N ASN A 530 -17.85 -1.55 -28.66
CA ASN A 530 -18.80 -1.48 -27.56
C ASN A 530 -18.09 -1.42 -26.20
N LEU A 531 -18.63 -0.68 -25.24
CA LEU A 531 -18.01 -0.50 -23.92
C LEU A 531 -18.19 -1.74 -23.03
N SER A 532 -17.11 -2.31 -22.53
CA SER A 532 -17.13 -3.53 -21.71
C SER A 532 -16.16 -3.49 -20.54
N TYR A 533 -16.21 -4.52 -19.69
CA TYR A 533 -15.17 -4.78 -18.70
C TYR A 533 -13.84 -5.14 -19.39
N PRO A 534 -12.69 -4.87 -18.74
CA PRO A 534 -11.39 -5.33 -19.21
C PRO A 534 -11.33 -6.86 -19.37
N GLU A 535 -10.59 -7.31 -20.38
CA GLU A 535 -10.23 -8.73 -20.52
C GLU A 535 -9.02 -9.08 -19.69
N ALA A 536 -8.84 -10.40 -19.47
CA ALA A 536 -7.61 -10.94 -18.91
C ALA A 536 -6.34 -10.41 -19.61
N LYS A 537 -6.38 -10.20 -20.93
CA LYS A 537 -5.25 -9.63 -21.69
C LYS A 537 -4.95 -8.18 -21.32
N ASP A 538 -5.97 -7.38 -20.99
CA ASP A 538 -5.84 -5.95 -20.66
C ASP A 538 -5.30 -5.76 -19.25
N ILE A 539 -5.71 -6.63 -18.33
CA ILE A 539 -5.24 -6.65 -16.93
C ILE A 539 -3.86 -7.32 -16.84
N ASN A 540 -3.57 -8.29 -17.70
CA ASN A 540 -2.20 -8.81 -17.83
C ASN A 540 -1.29 -7.86 -18.62
N ASN A 541 -1.85 -6.86 -19.33
CA ASN A 541 -1.09 -5.86 -20.07
C ASN A 541 -0.39 -4.91 -19.09
N TYR A 542 0.92 -4.73 -19.26
CA TYR A 542 1.77 -4.00 -18.32
C TYR A 542 1.75 -2.47 -18.53
N LYS A 543 0.77 -1.94 -19.26
CA LYS A 543 0.62 -0.50 -19.55
C LYS A 543 0.17 0.32 -18.34
N THR A 544 -0.50 -0.32 -17.39
CA THR A 544 -1.00 0.32 -16.15
C THR A 544 0.11 0.49 -15.11
N THR A 545 0.01 1.55 -14.30
CA THR A 545 0.92 1.82 -13.17
C THR A 545 1.19 0.57 -12.33
N LYS A 546 2.46 0.29 -12.03
CA LYS A 546 2.87 -0.88 -11.24
C LYS A 546 2.40 -0.69 -9.80
N THR A 547 1.31 -1.35 -9.43
CA THR A 547 0.92 -1.49 -8.03
C THR A 547 2.02 -2.23 -7.29
N LYS A 548 2.47 -1.64 -6.19
CA LYS A 548 3.52 -2.20 -5.36
C LYS A 548 2.93 -2.65 -4.05
N VAL A 549 3.16 -3.91 -3.71
CA VAL A 549 2.65 -4.51 -2.49
C VAL A 549 3.84 -4.73 -1.56
N ILE A 550 3.70 -4.30 -0.31
CA ILE A 550 4.58 -4.68 0.79
C ILE A 550 3.86 -5.67 1.69
N TYR A 551 4.61 -6.52 2.36
CA TYR A 551 4.07 -7.50 3.29
C TYR A 551 4.95 -7.63 4.54
N GLY A 552 4.39 -8.18 5.61
CA GLY A 552 5.09 -8.37 6.89
C GLY A 552 4.21 -9.07 7.93
N ASP A 553 4.76 -9.31 9.12
CA ASP A 553 4.06 -9.98 10.23
C ASP A 553 4.08 -9.14 11.51
N GLN A 554 3.57 -9.70 12.61
CA GLN A 554 3.48 -9.02 13.91
C GLN A 554 4.81 -8.88 14.66
N SER A 555 5.94 -9.40 14.15
CA SER A 555 7.25 -9.25 14.81
C SER A 555 7.77 -7.81 14.81
N LYS A 556 7.09 -6.91 14.08
CA LYS A 556 7.53 -5.55 13.78
C LYS A 556 6.74 -4.47 14.52
N VAL A 557 6.04 -4.85 15.61
CA VAL A 557 5.34 -3.94 16.52
C VAL A 557 6.35 -3.03 17.22
N ASP A 558 6.03 -1.74 17.35
CA ASP A 558 6.87 -0.77 18.03
C ASP A 558 7.04 -1.11 19.53
N PRO A 559 8.04 -0.54 20.23
CA PRO A 559 8.29 -0.81 21.64
C PRO A 559 7.13 -0.51 22.60
N ASN A 560 6.11 0.24 22.16
CA ASN A 560 4.96 0.65 22.94
C ASN A 560 3.71 -0.22 22.69
N GLY A 561 3.85 -1.31 21.93
CA GLY A 561 2.73 -2.18 21.55
C GLY A 561 1.86 -1.60 20.43
N ARG A 562 2.30 -0.52 19.78
CA ARG A 562 1.64 0.09 18.62
C ARG A 562 2.33 -0.37 17.34
N TRP A 563 1.58 -0.53 16.27
CA TRP A 563 2.20 -0.80 14.99
C TRP A 563 2.90 0.46 14.48
N SER A 564 4.16 0.30 14.06
CA SER A 564 4.92 1.34 13.36
C SER A 564 5.59 0.68 12.18
N LEU A 565 5.03 0.84 10.98
CA LEU A 565 5.60 0.26 9.77
C LEU A 565 6.92 0.95 9.37
N PHE A 566 7.31 2.01 10.08
CA PHE A 566 8.67 2.52 9.98
C PHE A 566 9.71 1.59 10.63
N SER A 567 9.32 0.75 11.59
CA SER A 567 10.23 -0.24 12.20
C SER A 567 10.87 -1.15 11.14
N LEU A 568 10.14 -1.36 10.03
CA LEU A 568 10.60 -2.08 8.84
C LEU A 568 11.92 -1.53 8.30
N LEU A 569 12.26 -0.26 8.53
CA LEU A 569 13.47 0.40 8.04
C LEU A 569 14.60 0.53 9.06
N GLU A 570 14.47 0.04 10.31
CA GLU A 570 15.33 0.44 11.44
C GLU A 570 16.84 0.36 11.19
N GLU A 571 17.33 -0.74 10.63
CA GLU A 571 18.77 -0.93 10.33
C GLU A 571 19.30 -0.01 9.23
N SER A 572 18.41 0.42 8.33
CA SER A 572 18.75 1.22 7.14
C SER A 572 18.26 2.66 7.19
N ARG A 573 17.60 3.08 8.28
CA ARG A 573 16.79 4.32 8.32
C ARG A 573 17.51 5.56 7.82
N HIS A 574 18.79 5.71 8.19
CA HIS A 574 19.60 6.85 7.77
C HIS A 574 20.01 6.74 6.30
N SER A 575 20.35 5.53 5.84
CA SER A 575 20.68 5.26 4.44
C SER A 575 19.48 5.52 3.54
N VAL A 576 18.30 5.01 3.92
CA VAL A 576 17.04 5.24 3.21
C VAL A 576 16.68 6.72 3.21
N ALA A 577 16.76 7.42 4.36
CA ALA A 577 16.55 8.86 4.43
C ALA A 577 17.47 9.65 3.49
N ALA A 578 18.75 9.29 3.43
CA ALA A 578 19.69 9.89 2.49
C ALA A 578 19.31 9.61 1.03
N GLU A 579 18.82 8.40 0.73
CA GLU A 579 18.30 8.07 -0.60
C GLU A 579 17.06 8.89 -0.96
N VAL A 580 16.13 9.13 -0.02
CA VAL A 580 14.95 9.98 -0.28
C VAL A 580 15.38 11.36 -0.76
N VAL A 581 16.38 11.94 -0.08
CA VAL A 581 16.90 13.26 -0.45
C VAL A 581 17.56 13.21 -1.82
N LYS A 582 18.37 12.19 -2.13
CA LYS A 582 19.13 12.14 -3.40
C LYS A 582 18.29 11.70 -4.60
N LEU A 583 17.29 10.84 -4.40
CA LEU A 583 16.59 10.11 -5.47
C LEU A 583 15.12 10.49 -5.59
N GLY A 584 14.55 11.18 -4.60
CA GLY A 584 13.13 11.52 -4.53
C GLY A 584 12.33 10.55 -3.66
N THR A 585 11.05 10.88 -3.47
CA THR A 585 10.14 10.16 -2.57
C THR A 585 9.49 8.93 -3.20
N GLU A 586 9.58 8.75 -4.53
CA GLU A 586 8.99 7.60 -5.24
C GLU A 586 9.42 6.25 -4.65
N ARG A 587 10.67 6.12 -4.20
CA ARG A 587 11.16 4.88 -3.55
C ARG A 587 10.54 4.65 -2.18
N VAL A 588 10.26 5.72 -1.45
CA VAL A 588 9.66 5.68 -0.12
C VAL A 588 8.20 5.27 -0.21
N GLU A 589 7.48 5.83 -1.19
CA GLU A 589 6.07 5.52 -1.47
C GLU A 589 5.83 4.03 -1.69
N VAL A 590 6.87 3.31 -2.10
CA VAL A 590 6.82 1.90 -2.47
C VAL A 590 7.24 0.98 -1.32
N SER A 591 7.82 1.52 -0.25
CA SER A 591 8.39 0.74 0.85
C SER A 591 7.78 1.04 2.21
N ILE A 592 7.23 2.25 2.42
CA ILE A 592 6.58 2.62 3.69
C ILE A 592 5.24 3.31 3.49
N PRO A 593 4.31 3.16 4.44
CA PRO A 593 3.06 3.90 4.44
C PRO A 593 3.29 5.40 4.24
N SER A 594 2.60 5.96 3.25
CA SER A 594 2.66 7.38 2.98
C SER A 594 1.31 7.90 2.51
N ALA A 595 1.09 9.19 2.72
CA ALA A 595 -0.06 9.90 2.21
C ALA A 595 0.37 11.14 1.43
N LYS A 596 -0.32 11.40 0.33
CA LYS A 596 -0.11 12.56 -0.53
C LYS A 596 -1.41 13.34 -0.68
N PHE A 597 -1.34 14.63 -0.40
CA PHE A 597 -2.44 15.58 -0.57
C PHE A 597 -1.90 16.83 -1.26
N GLY A 598 -2.27 17.04 -2.53
CA GLY A 598 -1.68 18.10 -3.33
C GLY A 598 -0.15 17.98 -3.38
N LYS A 599 0.55 19.02 -2.91
CA LYS A 599 2.01 19.06 -2.80
C LYS A 599 2.55 18.53 -1.46
N VAL A 600 1.69 18.26 -0.49
CA VAL A 600 2.09 17.69 0.80
C VAL A 600 2.24 16.19 0.66
N GLN A 601 3.37 15.67 1.13
CA GLN A 601 3.64 14.25 1.24
C GLN A 601 4.21 13.96 2.62
N THR A 602 3.67 12.96 3.31
CA THR A 602 4.12 12.57 4.65
C THR A 602 4.11 11.05 4.79
N ALA A 603 5.05 10.54 5.58
CA ALA A 603 5.11 9.15 6.02
C ALA A 603 4.85 9.03 7.53
N ASP A 604 4.68 10.15 8.24
CA ASP A 604 4.43 10.13 9.68
C ASP A 604 2.98 9.73 9.96
N ARG A 605 2.79 8.67 10.75
CA ARG A 605 1.47 8.15 11.09
C ARG A 605 0.54 9.21 11.66
N ILE A 606 1.00 10.09 12.55
CA ILE A 606 0.14 11.11 13.18
C ILE A 606 -0.36 12.12 12.14
N GLU A 607 0.52 12.51 11.21
CA GLU A 607 0.14 13.42 10.12
C GLU A 607 -0.78 12.73 9.09
N ILE A 608 -0.48 11.47 8.72
CA ILE A 608 -1.33 10.66 7.84
C ILE A 608 -2.75 10.56 8.40
N GLU A 609 -2.89 10.15 9.67
CA GLU A 609 -4.18 9.99 10.33
C GLU A 609 -4.93 11.32 10.44
N GLY A 610 -4.24 12.40 10.81
CA GLY A 610 -4.81 13.74 10.90
C GLY A 610 -5.33 14.27 9.56
N TYR A 611 -4.50 14.19 8.51
CA TYR A 611 -4.87 14.65 7.18
C TYR A 611 -6.01 13.82 6.57
N ARG A 612 -5.98 12.49 6.69
CA ARG A 612 -7.05 11.62 6.19
C ARG A 612 -8.36 11.82 6.95
N SER A 613 -8.31 11.93 8.28
CA SER A 613 -9.50 12.21 9.10
C SER A 613 -10.13 13.55 8.72
N THR A 614 -9.29 14.57 8.49
CA THR A 614 -9.75 15.89 8.02
C THR A 614 -10.37 15.82 6.63
N ALA A 615 -9.75 15.10 5.70
CA ALA A 615 -10.30 14.91 4.36
C ALA A 615 -11.67 14.21 4.41
N ALA A 616 -11.80 13.16 5.23
CA ALA A 616 -13.06 12.43 5.41
C ALA A 616 -14.18 13.32 5.97
N VAL A 617 -13.88 14.10 7.01
CA VAL A 617 -14.86 15.02 7.63
C VAL A 617 -15.29 16.13 6.65
N ILE A 618 -14.37 16.66 5.83
CA ILE A 618 -14.72 17.65 4.79
C ILE A 618 -15.59 17.00 3.71
N HIS A 619 -15.25 15.80 3.24
CA HIS A 619 -16.06 15.09 2.24
C HIS A 619 -17.50 14.84 2.75
N GLU A 620 -17.64 14.39 4.00
CA GLU A 620 -18.94 14.15 4.61
C GLU A 620 -19.76 15.44 4.75
N TYR A 621 -19.10 16.54 5.14
CA TYR A 621 -19.73 17.86 5.23
C TYR A 621 -20.32 18.33 3.89
N LEU A 622 -19.57 18.14 2.79
CA LEU A 622 -20.00 18.53 1.45
C LEU A 622 -21.17 17.68 0.95
N ASN A 623 -21.17 16.38 1.27
CA ASN A 623 -22.24 15.47 0.86
C ASN A 623 -23.56 15.74 1.60
N ASN A 624 -23.49 16.08 2.88
CA ASN A 624 -24.67 16.30 3.72
C ASN A 624 -25.33 17.68 3.55
N LYS A 625 -24.73 18.60 2.77
CA LYS A 625 -25.23 19.98 2.54
C LYS A 625 -25.62 20.70 3.84
N SER A 626 -24.78 20.56 4.87
CA SER A 626 -25.01 21.22 6.16
C SER A 626 -25.04 22.75 6.02
N LYS A 627 -25.94 23.41 6.76
CA LYS A 627 -26.06 24.88 6.77
C LYS A 627 -25.07 25.56 7.73
N LYS A 628 -24.44 24.80 8.62
CA LYS A 628 -23.55 25.31 9.67
C LYS A 628 -22.09 25.20 9.25
N PRO A 629 -21.19 26.07 9.75
CA PRO A 629 -19.77 25.93 9.47
C PRO A 629 -19.15 24.63 10.02
N LEU A 630 -18.28 24.00 9.24
CA LEU A 630 -17.41 22.90 9.69
C LEU A 630 -16.20 23.47 10.41
N SER A 631 -15.87 22.96 11.61
CA SER A 631 -14.77 23.50 12.42
C SER A 631 -13.64 22.49 12.63
N ILE A 632 -12.42 22.86 12.24
CA ILE A 632 -11.24 22.00 12.30
C ILE A 632 -10.09 22.76 12.98
N ALA A 633 -9.34 22.10 13.86
CA ALA A 633 -8.18 22.70 14.51
C ALA A 633 -6.84 22.08 14.05
N VAL A 634 -5.80 22.89 13.91
CA VAL A 634 -4.47 22.47 13.46
C VAL A 634 -3.43 22.93 14.48
N PHE A 635 -2.66 21.98 15.02
CA PHE A 635 -1.64 22.20 16.04
C PHE A 635 -0.27 21.76 15.53
N GLY A 636 0.79 22.29 16.15
CA GLY A 636 2.17 21.99 15.76
C GLY A 636 3.11 23.13 16.13
N GLN A 637 4.41 22.84 16.20
CA GLN A 637 5.42 23.84 16.52
C GLN A 637 5.39 25.01 15.50
N PRO A 638 5.84 26.22 15.90
CA PRO A 638 6.09 27.29 14.95
C PRO A 638 6.99 26.82 13.80
N GLY A 639 6.60 27.13 12.56
CA GLY A 639 7.34 26.69 11.37
C GLY A 639 7.24 25.19 11.02
N ALA A 640 6.37 24.42 11.68
CA ALA A 640 6.16 23.00 11.35
C ALA A 640 5.47 22.76 9.98
N GLY A 641 4.89 23.80 9.37
CA GLY A 641 4.19 23.70 8.09
C GLY A 641 2.66 23.53 8.20
N LYS A 642 2.05 23.93 9.32
CA LYS A 642 0.60 23.81 9.60
C LYS A 642 -0.28 24.33 8.47
N SER A 643 -0.11 25.60 8.10
CA SER A 643 -0.93 26.29 7.09
C SER A 643 -0.74 25.68 5.70
N PHE A 644 0.49 25.30 5.35
CA PHE A 644 0.78 24.61 4.08
C PHE A 644 0.11 23.22 4.04
N GLY A 645 0.28 22.43 5.11
CA GLY A 645 -0.33 21.11 5.29
C GLY A 645 -1.83 21.11 5.01
N ILE A 646 -2.56 21.93 5.77
CA ILE A 646 -4.03 21.98 5.67
C ILE A 646 -4.52 22.59 4.35
N LYS A 647 -3.83 23.60 3.80
CA LYS A 647 -4.17 24.19 2.50
C LYS A 647 -4.13 23.14 1.39
N GLU A 648 -3.09 22.31 1.34
CA GLU A 648 -2.96 21.31 0.29
C GLU A 648 -3.96 20.15 0.45
N VAL A 649 -4.30 19.75 1.69
CA VAL A 649 -5.41 18.82 1.95
C VAL A 649 -6.73 19.37 1.41
N ILE A 650 -7.03 20.64 1.68
CA ILE A 650 -8.28 21.26 1.24
C ILE A 650 -8.32 21.45 -0.28
N LYS A 651 -7.22 21.91 -0.88
CA LYS A 651 -7.10 22.02 -2.34
C LYS A 651 -7.35 20.66 -3.01
N ALA A 652 -6.80 19.59 -2.46
CA ALA A 652 -7.01 18.22 -2.95
C ALA A 652 -8.46 17.75 -2.82
N VAL A 653 -9.09 17.98 -1.65
CA VAL A 653 -10.47 17.51 -1.37
C VAL A 653 -11.52 18.31 -2.16
N LEU A 654 -11.38 19.63 -2.24
CA LEU A 654 -12.31 20.52 -2.94
C LEU A 654 -12.09 20.59 -4.45
N LYS A 655 -11.07 19.89 -4.98
CA LYS A 655 -10.65 19.97 -6.39
C LYS A 655 -10.52 21.42 -6.90
N ARG A 656 -9.94 22.29 -6.06
CA ARG A 656 -9.77 23.72 -6.38
C ARG A 656 -8.57 23.91 -7.31
N ASP A 657 -8.67 24.89 -8.20
CA ASP A 657 -7.60 25.28 -9.10
C ASP A 657 -6.37 25.83 -8.36
N LYS A 658 -5.23 25.89 -9.06
CA LYS A 658 -3.95 26.38 -8.52
C LYS A 658 -4.02 27.82 -7.99
N GLU A 659 -4.93 28.63 -8.50
CA GLU A 659 -5.11 30.05 -8.13
C GLU A 659 -6.07 30.28 -6.96
N TRP A 660 -6.72 29.23 -6.44
CA TRP A 660 -7.61 29.37 -5.30
C TRP A 660 -6.83 29.66 -4.02
N GLU A 661 -7.26 30.71 -3.30
CA GLU A 661 -6.75 31.04 -1.98
C GLU A 661 -7.88 31.18 -0.95
N PRO A 662 -7.70 30.65 0.27
CA PRO A 662 -8.65 30.78 1.36
C PRO A 662 -8.67 32.22 1.92
N ILE A 663 -9.71 32.52 2.71
CA ILE A 663 -9.77 33.75 3.49
C ILE A 663 -8.83 33.59 4.70
N GLU A 664 -7.74 34.35 4.73
CA GLU A 664 -6.80 34.35 5.85
C GLU A 664 -7.12 35.45 6.86
N ALA A 665 -7.18 35.07 8.14
CA ALA A 665 -7.41 35.96 9.26
C ALA A 665 -6.39 35.64 10.35
N ASN A 666 -5.33 36.45 10.46
CA ASN A 666 -4.37 36.33 11.55
C ASN A 666 -4.87 37.09 12.77
N LEU A 667 -5.27 36.36 13.81
CA LEU A 667 -5.93 36.92 14.99
C LEU A 667 -4.99 37.70 15.91
N SER A 668 -3.67 37.50 15.82
CA SER A 668 -2.72 38.34 16.57
C SER A 668 -2.56 39.75 16.00
N GLN A 669 -3.02 39.97 14.75
CA GLN A 669 -3.05 41.29 14.13
C GLN A 669 -4.35 42.05 14.40
N PHE A 670 -5.36 41.38 14.96
CA PHE A 670 -6.66 41.99 15.21
C PHE A 670 -6.65 42.73 16.55
N LEU A 671 -7.18 43.95 16.54
CA LEU A 671 -7.20 44.81 17.73
C LEU A 671 -8.56 44.80 18.42
N GLN A 672 -9.62 44.43 17.69
CA GLN A 672 -11.00 44.51 18.17
C GLN A 672 -11.92 43.50 17.46
N TYR A 673 -13.09 43.23 18.05
CA TYR A 673 -14.07 42.28 17.51
C TYR A 673 -14.58 42.65 16.11
N SER A 674 -14.66 43.93 15.78
CA SER A 674 -15.11 44.39 14.46
C SER A 674 -14.18 43.97 13.31
N ASP A 675 -12.90 43.69 13.60
CA ASP A 675 -11.97 43.12 12.61
C ASP A 675 -12.41 41.68 12.22
N LEU A 676 -12.84 40.90 13.22
CA LEU A 676 -13.38 39.55 13.01
C LEU A 676 -14.75 39.59 12.31
N VAL A 677 -15.61 40.57 12.62
CA VAL A 677 -16.90 40.79 11.94
C VAL A 677 -16.71 40.96 10.43
N ARG A 678 -15.69 41.74 10.00
CA ARG A 678 -15.37 41.91 8.56
C ARG A 678 -15.00 40.59 7.88
N VAL A 679 -14.36 39.68 8.60
CA VAL A 679 -14.07 38.33 8.08
C VAL A 679 -15.37 37.56 7.90
N PHE A 680 -16.28 37.57 8.89
CA PHE A 680 -17.57 36.89 8.77
C PHE A 680 -18.46 37.47 7.66
N ASP A 681 -18.44 38.79 7.43
CA ASP A 681 -19.14 39.38 6.28
C ASP A 681 -18.59 38.84 4.95
N LYS A 682 -17.27 38.78 4.78
CA LYS A 682 -16.64 38.21 3.58
C LYS A 682 -17.01 36.74 3.37
N VAL A 683 -17.10 35.97 4.45
CA VAL A 683 -17.52 34.57 4.42
C VAL A 683 -18.95 34.45 3.93
N ARG A 684 -19.86 35.24 4.52
CA ARG A 684 -21.28 35.27 4.15
C ARG A 684 -21.45 35.62 2.67
N ASP A 685 -20.76 36.66 2.19
CA ASP A 685 -20.85 37.09 0.79
C ASP A 685 -20.36 35.99 -0.17
N THR A 686 -19.32 35.26 0.20
CA THR A 686 -18.80 34.12 -0.58
C THR A 686 -19.80 32.95 -0.59
N ALA A 687 -20.40 32.63 0.55
CA ALA A 687 -21.42 31.59 0.67
C ALA A 687 -22.68 31.91 -0.14
N LEU A 688 -23.10 33.18 -0.16
CA LEU A 688 -24.25 33.65 -0.95
C LEU A 688 -24.01 33.55 -2.46
N ASN A 689 -22.76 33.60 -2.92
CA ASN A 689 -22.38 33.37 -4.31
C ASN A 689 -22.38 31.88 -4.71
N GLY A 690 -22.76 30.97 -3.81
CA GLY A 690 -22.85 29.54 -4.08
C GLY A 690 -21.51 28.79 -3.95
N GLU A 691 -20.46 29.45 -3.49
CA GLU A 691 -19.17 28.81 -3.19
C GLU A 691 -19.09 28.39 -1.72
N THR A 692 -18.36 27.33 -1.40
CA THR A 692 -18.02 26.98 -0.01
C THR A 692 -16.80 27.79 0.43
N PRO A 693 -16.95 28.83 1.28
CA PRO A 693 -15.82 29.58 1.81
C PRO A 693 -14.96 28.74 2.75
N VAL A 694 -13.64 28.93 2.67
CA VAL A 694 -12.67 28.36 3.60
C VAL A 694 -11.94 29.50 4.29
N VAL A 695 -11.89 29.45 5.63
CA VAL A 695 -11.30 30.50 6.46
C VAL A 695 -10.20 29.90 7.32
N LEU A 696 -9.02 30.50 7.26
CA LEU A 696 -7.87 30.19 8.12
C LEU A 696 -7.78 31.25 9.21
N PHE A 697 -8.19 30.89 10.43
CA PHE A 697 -7.97 31.67 11.64
C PHE A 697 -6.60 31.30 12.21
N ASP A 698 -5.56 32.04 11.80
CA ASP A 698 -4.19 31.83 12.27
C ASP A 698 -3.98 32.49 13.64
N GLU A 699 -3.14 31.87 14.47
CA GLU A 699 -2.88 32.26 15.86
C GLU A 699 -4.17 32.44 16.68
N PHE A 700 -5.13 31.52 16.54
CA PHE A 700 -6.44 31.60 17.23
C PHE A 700 -6.37 31.51 18.76
N ASP A 701 -5.28 30.94 19.26
CA ASP A 701 -4.94 30.81 20.66
C ASP A 701 -4.14 32.01 21.19
N SER A 702 -4.05 33.10 20.42
CA SER A 702 -3.52 34.39 20.87
C SER A 702 -4.36 35.02 21.99
N SER A 703 -3.75 35.93 22.75
CA SER A 703 -4.42 36.65 23.82
C SER A 703 -5.28 37.79 23.28
N PHE A 704 -6.46 37.96 23.85
CA PHE A 704 -7.36 39.09 23.56
C PHE A 704 -8.25 39.37 24.76
N ASN A 705 -7.97 40.45 25.50
CA ASN A 705 -8.63 40.74 26.79
C ASN A 705 -8.54 39.53 27.76
N GLY A 706 -7.40 38.86 27.76
CA GLY A 706 -7.14 37.61 28.49
C GLY A 706 -6.65 36.48 27.58
N ASP A 707 -6.13 35.42 28.18
CA ASP A 707 -5.67 34.24 27.44
C ASP A 707 -6.85 33.54 26.76
N LEU A 708 -6.68 33.15 25.48
CA LEU A 708 -7.72 32.50 24.66
C LEU A 708 -9.01 33.33 24.52
N GLY A 709 -8.94 34.65 24.70
CA GLY A 709 -10.14 35.49 24.73
C GLY A 709 -10.91 35.60 23.40
N TRP A 710 -10.30 35.16 22.29
CA TRP A 710 -10.99 35.04 20.99
C TRP A 710 -12.03 33.91 20.96
N LEU A 711 -11.87 32.83 21.74
CA LEU A 711 -12.70 31.62 21.64
C LEU A 711 -14.19 31.88 21.84
N LYS A 712 -14.55 32.81 22.74
CA LYS A 712 -15.96 33.15 23.03
C LYS A 712 -16.70 33.71 21.80
N TYR A 713 -15.99 34.35 20.88
CA TYR A 713 -16.57 34.93 19.67
C TYR A 713 -16.79 33.90 18.55
N PHE A 714 -16.18 32.72 18.64
CA PHE A 714 -16.35 31.64 17.68
C PHE A 714 -17.48 30.68 18.04
N LEU A 715 -17.93 30.63 19.30
CA LEU A 715 -18.92 29.65 19.74
C LEU A 715 -20.24 29.69 18.95
N ALA A 716 -20.85 30.88 18.81
CA ALA A 716 -22.08 31.04 18.04
C ALA A 716 -21.85 30.80 16.52
N PRO A 717 -20.77 31.33 15.90
CA PRO A 717 -20.43 30.99 14.52
C PRO A 717 -20.28 29.49 14.27
N MET A 718 -19.65 28.75 15.18
CA MET A 718 -19.45 27.30 15.03
C MET A 718 -20.74 26.50 15.28
N GLN A 719 -21.53 26.89 16.29
CA GLN A 719 -22.69 26.12 16.72
C GLN A 719 -23.94 26.41 15.91
N ASP A 720 -24.23 27.68 15.67
CA ASP A 720 -25.49 28.15 15.11
C ASP A 720 -25.30 28.67 13.68
N GLY A 721 -24.05 28.93 13.27
CA GLY A 721 -23.76 29.54 11.97
C GLY A 721 -24.13 31.00 11.94
N GLU A 722 -24.07 31.68 13.08
CA GLU A 722 -24.49 33.07 13.27
C GLU A 722 -23.44 33.87 14.03
N PHE A 723 -23.38 35.18 13.80
CA PHE A 723 -22.51 36.11 14.52
C PHE A 723 -23.25 37.39 14.88
N MET A 724 -22.72 38.10 15.88
CA MET A 724 -23.27 39.38 16.32
C MET A 724 -22.59 40.51 15.56
N ASP A 725 -23.36 41.38 14.91
CA ASP A 725 -22.87 42.63 14.34
C ASP A 725 -23.72 43.77 14.84
N SER A 726 -23.09 44.70 15.58
CA SER A 726 -23.72 45.94 16.04
C SER A 726 -25.05 45.71 16.79
N GLY A 727 -25.17 44.60 17.53
CA GLY A 727 -26.37 44.21 18.29
C GLY A 727 -27.38 43.35 17.53
N PHE A 728 -27.13 43.04 16.25
CA PHE A 728 -27.97 42.18 15.43
C PHE A 728 -27.31 40.83 15.17
N VAL A 729 -28.10 39.76 15.23
CA VAL A 729 -27.67 38.42 14.85
C VAL A 729 -27.73 38.29 13.33
N ARG A 730 -26.61 37.89 12.71
CA ARG A 730 -26.49 37.68 11.26
C ARG A 730 -26.09 36.25 10.95
N PRO A 731 -26.66 35.62 9.91
CA PRO A 731 -26.23 34.30 9.46
C PRO A 731 -24.90 34.38 8.69
N ILE A 732 -24.09 33.32 8.81
CA ILE A 732 -22.86 33.09 8.05
C ILE A 732 -23.15 32.23 6.83
N GLY A 733 -23.89 31.13 7.03
CA GLY A 733 -24.10 30.09 6.03
C GLY A 733 -23.03 28.99 6.05
N PRO A 734 -23.05 28.07 5.07
CA PRO A 734 -22.09 26.97 4.98
C PRO A 734 -20.67 27.51 4.78
N ALA A 735 -19.72 27.01 5.57
CA ALA A 735 -18.32 27.42 5.54
C ALA A 735 -17.42 26.35 6.15
N ILE A 736 -16.11 26.43 5.88
CA ILE A 736 -15.10 25.60 6.55
C ILE A 736 -14.17 26.53 7.35
N PHE A 737 -14.21 26.42 8.67
CA PHE A 737 -13.35 27.14 9.61
C PHE A 737 -12.18 26.27 10.05
N ILE A 738 -10.98 26.83 9.91
CA ILE A 738 -9.73 26.18 10.28
C ILE A 738 -9.02 27.06 11.29
N PHE A 739 -8.82 26.53 12.48
CA PHE A 739 -8.18 27.20 13.60
C PHE A 739 -6.74 26.72 13.72
N ILE A 740 -5.77 27.57 13.38
CA ILE A 740 -4.34 27.22 13.40
C ILE A 740 -3.71 27.77 14.68
N GLY A 741 -3.27 26.87 15.55
CA GLY A 741 -2.70 27.23 16.85
C GLY A 741 -1.22 27.64 16.74
N GLY A 742 -0.85 28.72 17.43
CA GLY A 742 0.52 29.23 17.55
C GLY A 742 1.23 28.80 18.83
N THR A 743 0.50 28.53 19.91
CA THR A 743 1.07 28.31 21.26
C THR A 743 1.24 26.84 21.61
N SER A 744 0.25 26.00 21.28
CA SER A 744 0.25 24.57 21.64
C SER A 744 0.76 23.70 20.48
N SER A 745 1.70 22.79 20.78
CA SER A 745 2.32 21.91 19.79
C SER A 745 1.48 20.69 19.42
N SER A 746 0.40 20.44 20.16
CA SER A 746 -0.57 19.36 19.95
C SER A 746 -1.94 19.71 20.50
N PHE A 747 -2.98 19.05 20.01
CA PHE A 747 -4.34 19.14 20.57
C PHE A 747 -4.39 18.70 22.03
N ARG A 748 -3.56 17.73 22.43
CA ARG A 748 -3.52 17.23 23.81
C ARG A 748 -2.98 18.29 24.78
N GLU A 749 -1.88 18.94 24.40
CA GLU A 749 -1.33 20.09 25.11
C GLU A 749 -2.35 21.23 25.16
N PHE A 750 -3.01 21.51 24.02
CA PHE A 750 -4.08 22.51 24.01
C PHE A 750 -5.18 22.15 24.99
N LYS A 751 -5.67 20.91 25.03
CA LYS A 751 -6.80 20.48 25.87
C LYS A 751 -6.45 20.43 27.36
N TYR A 752 -5.39 19.72 27.72
CA TYR A 752 -5.06 19.38 29.12
C TYR A 752 -3.90 20.18 29.70
N GLY A 753 -3.21 20.99 28.90
CA GLY A 753 -2.04 21.76 29.30
C GLY A 753 -0.72 21.02 29.07
N LYS A 754 0.36 21.80 29.08
CA LYS A 754 1.73 21.32 28.83
C LYS A 754 2.23 20.28 29.85
N PRO A 755 2.00 20.41 31.18
CA PRO A 755 2.47 19.43 32.15
C PRO A 755 1.94 18.00 31.90
N VAL A 756 0.68 17.86 31.47
CA VAL A 756 0.07 16.56 31.14
C VAL A 756 0.71 15.98 29.88
N ALA A 757 0.90 16.80 28.84
CA ALA A 757 1.52 16.37 27.60
C ALA A 757 2.98 15.92 27.82
N ASP A 758 3.76 16.70 28.56
CA ASP A 758 5.17 16.40 28.86
C ASP A 758 5.29 15.11 29.71
N ALA A 759 4.42 14.92 30.71
CA ALA A 759 4.45 13.73 31.57
C ALA A 759 4.15 12.44 30.79
N GLU A 760 3.24 12.49 29.81
CA GLU A 760 2.95 11.34 28.96
C GLU A 760 4.07 11.04 27.95
N GLU A 761 4.72 12.07 27.43
CA GLU A 761 5.90 11.90 26.56
C GLU A 761 7.02 11.19 27.35
N VAL A 762 7.25 11.60 28.59
CA VAL A 762 8.18 10.91 29.50
C VAL A 762 7.75 9.47 29.78
N ALA A 763 6.47 9.22 30.03
CA ALA A 763 5.95 7.88 30.26
C ALA A 763 6.11 6.97 29.03
N ALA A 764 5.93 7.51 27.82
CA ALA A 764 6.16 6.81 26.56
C ALA A 764 7.64 6.48 26.36
N ASP A 765 8.54 7.43 26.63
CA ASP A 765 9.99 7.21 26.57
C ASP A 765 10.44 6.13 27.57
N ARG A 766 9.89 6.12 28.79
CA ARG A 766 10.17 5.06 29.78
C ARG A 766 9.60 3.70 29.37
N GLY A 767 8.43 3.68 28.73
CA GLY A 767 7.86 2.46 28.16
C GLY A 767 8.75 1.83 27.10
N ALA A 768 9.28 2.65 26.19
CA ALA A 768 10.22 2.20 25.17
C ALA A 768 11.52 1.64 25.77
N ILE A 769 12.07 2.29 26.82
CA ILE A 769 13.26 1.80 27.53
C ILE A 769 13.00 0.44 28.18
N TRP A 770 11.85 0.27 28.85
CA TRP A 770 11.49 -1.00 29.47
C TRP A 770 11.40 -2.13 28.46
N LYS A 771 10.71 -1.92 27.33
CA LYS A 771 10.60 -2.96 26.30
C LYS A 771 11.95 -3.28 25.68
N ALA A 772 12.81 -2.30 25.41
CA ALA A 772 14.18 -2.55 24.92
C ALA A 772 15.00 -3.40 25.90
N ALA A 773 14.80 -3.23 27.21
CA ALA A 773 15.42 -4.08 28.22
C ALA A 773 14.85 -5.52 28.17
N VAL A 774 13.54 -5.67 27.95
CA VAL A 774 12.88 -6.98 27.76
C VAL A 774 13.42 -7.68 26.53
N ASP A 775 13.48 -7.00 25.38
CA ASP A 775 13.98 -7.56 24.13
C ASP A 775 15.44 -8.00 24.27
N LYS A 776 16.27 -7.20 24.97
CA LYS A 776 17.65 -7.57 25.28
C LYS A 776 17.73 -8.82 26.16
N ARG A 777 16.86 -8.96 27.16
CA ARG A 777 16.78 -10.17 27.99
C ARG A 777 16.37 -11.37 27.15
N ASP A 778 15.31 -11.25 26.34
CA ASP A 778 14.78 -12.34 25.52
C ASP A 778 15.83 -12.83 24.50
N ALA A 779 16.59 -11.91 23.92
CA ALA A 779 17.71 -12.24 23.05
C ALA A 779 18.84 -12.99 23.78
N LEU A 780 19.16 -12.60 25.03
CA LEU A 780 20.16 -13.30 25.85
C LEU A 780 19.70 -14.70 26.27
N GLU A 781 18.41 -14.86 26.58
CA GLU A 781 17.81 -16.16 26.90
C GLU A 781 17.79 -17.08 25.67
N ALA A 782 17.43 -16.55 24.49
CA ALA A 782 17.48 -17.30 23.23
C ALA A 782 18.89 -17.74 22.83
N ALA A 783 19.92 -16.97 23.18
CA ALA A 783 21.33 -17.31 22.92
C ALA A 783 21.93 -18.32 23.93
N GLY A 784 21.21 -18.67 25.00
CA GLY A 784 21.74 -19.39 26.16
C GLY A 784 21.79 -20.92 26.05
N ALA A 785 22.82 -21.46 25.39
CA ALA A 785 23.24 -22.86 25.52
C ALA A 785 24.56 -23.06 26.31
N ASN A 786 25.16 -22.00 26.89
CA ASN A 786 26.43 -22.09 27.62
C ASN A 786 26.40 -21.40 28.99
N VAL A 787 27.11 -22.02 29.96
CA VAL A 787 27.13 -21.71 31.40
C VAL A 787 27.61 -20.30 31.76
N ALA A 788 28.22 -19.56 30.82
CA ALA A 788 28.62 -18.16 31.01
C ALA A 788 27.46 -17.14 30.95
N ALA A 789 26.27 -17.51 30.45
CA ALA A 789 25.15 -16.60 30.25
C ALA A 789 24.36 -16.24 31.53
N GLY A 790 24.55 -16.97 32.63
CA GLY A 790 23.72 -16.82 33.84
C GLY A 790 23.84 -15.46 34.54
N ALA A 791 25.04 -14.87 34.56
CA ALA A 791 25.27 -13.56 35.18
C ALA A 791 24.68 -12.42 34.32
N ASP A 792 24.78 -12.54 33.00
CA ASP A 792 24.26 -11.54 32.05
C ASP A 792 22.73 -11.55 32.01
N ILE A 793 22.10 -12.73 32.08
CA ILE A 793 20.64 -12.87 32.19
C ILE A 793 20.14 -12.30 33.53
N ALA A 794 20.84 -12.51 34.63
CA ALA A 794 20.49 -11.92 35.92
C ALA A 794 20.58 -10.38 35.90
N ALA A 795 21.64 -9.83 35.27
CA ALA A 795 21.78 -8.40 35.08
C ALA A 795 20.69 -7.81 34.16
N ALA A 796 20.34 -8.53 33.08
CA ALA A 796 19.25 -8.14 32.18
C ALA A 796 17.88 -8.15 32.90
N ASN A 797 17.59 -9.17 33.70
CA ASN A 797 16.38 -9.24 34.52
C ASN A 797 16.29 -8.09 35.54
N ALA A 798 17.40 -7.74 36.19
CA ALA A 798 17.45 -6.59 37.10
C ALA A 798 17.20 -5.26 36.35
N ALA A 799 17.74 -5.11 35.14
CA ALA A 799 17.50 -3.94 34.30
C ALA A 799 16.04 -3.83 33.84
N VAL A 800 15.42 -4.96 33.46
CA VAL A 800 13.99 -5.03 33.12
C VAL A 800 13.13 -4.58 34.31
N GLU A 801 13.40 -5.09 35.51
CA GLU A 801 12.61 -4.74 36.69
C GLU A 801 12.78 -3.27 37.10
N ALA A 802 14.02 -2.76 37.07
CA ALA A 802 14.28 -1.34 37.33
C ALA A 802 13.55 -0.42 36.33
N ALA A 803 13.57 -0.78 35.04
CA ALA A 803 12.84 -0.03 34.00
C ALA A 803 11.33 -0.15 34.17
N ARG A 804 10.81 -1.30 34.63
CA ARG A 804 9.37 -1.52 34.89
C ARG A 804 8.87 -0.60 36.00
N ILE A 805 9.62 -0.46 37.09
CA ILE A 805 9.30 0.41 38.22
C ILE A 805 9.28 1.87 37.76
N GLN A 806 10.27 2.33 36.99
CA GLN A 806 10.29 3.69 36.45
C GLN A 806 9.14 3.96 35.47
N MET A 807 8.82 2.99 34.60
CA MET A 807 7.67 3.09 33.69
C MET A 807 6.35 3.18 34.47
N ALA A 808 6.15 2.35 35.49
CA ALA A 808 4.94 2.38 36.31
C ALA A 808 4.79 3.74 37.02
N ALA A 809 5.84 4.23 37.69
CA ALA A 809 5.83 5.51 38.38
C ALA A 809 5.53 6.70 37.45
N THR A 810 6.09 6.70 36.23
CA THR A 810 5.82 7.76 35.25
C THR A 810 4.43 7.68 34.64
N LYS A 811 3.88 6.47 34.40
CA LYS A 811 2.48 6.27 34.02
C LYS A 811 1.51 6.72 35.10
N ASP A 812 1.81 6.45 36.36
CA ASP A 812 1.00 6.87 37.50
C ASP A 812 1.01 8.39 37.64
N ASN A 813 2.17 9.04 37.50
CA ASN A 813 2.27 10.50 37.49
C ASN A 813 1.47 11.13 36.33
N ALA A 814 1.63 10.62 35.11
CA ALA A 814 0.88 11.11 33.95
C ALA A 814 -0.63 10.95 34.14
N SER A 815 -1.07 9.80 34.66
CA SER A 815 -2.48 9.54 34.99
C SER A 815 -3.00 10.45 36.11
N GLY A 816 -2.18 10.71 37.13
CA GLY A 816 -2.49 11.63 38.22
C GLY A 816 -2.69 13.06 37.73
N LEU A 817 -1.77 13.59 36.92
CA LEU A 817 -1.87 14.91 36.30
C LEU A 817 -3.07 15.02 35.36
N LEU A 818 -3.34 13.97 34.57
CA LEU A 818 -4.52 13.93 33.70
C LEU A 818 -5.82 13.94 34.51
N ASN A 819 -5.91 13.13 35.56
CA ASN A 819 -7.08 13.09 36.43
C ASN A 819 -7.29 14.43 37.14
N GLN A 820 -6.22 15.07 37.63
CA GLN A 820 -6.29 16.43 38.19
C GLN A 820 -6.80 17.43 37.15
N ALA A 821 -6.28 17.40 35.91
CA ALA A 821 -6.73 18.27 34.82
C ALA A 821 -8.20 18.03 34.41
N ILE A 822 -8.72 16.81 34.60
CA ILE A 822 -10.13 16.46 34.33
C ILE A 822 -11.04 16.87 35.51
N GLN A 823 -10.61 16.63 36.75
CA GLN A 823 -11.42 16.82 37.97
C GLN A 823 -11.44 18.26 38.48
N ASN A 824 -10.38 19.03 38.22
CA ASN A 824 -10.32 20.45 38.48
C ASN A 824 -10.40 21.22 37.14
N PRO A 825 -11.54 21.16 36.43
CA PRO A 825 -11.69 21.94 35.23
C PRO A 825 -11.53 23.43 35.56
N ASP A 826 -11.78 23.91 36.78
CA ASP A 826 -11.76 25.33 37.14
C ASP A 826 -10.37 26.02 37.10
N GLU A 827 -9.26 25.33 37.38
CA GLU A 827 -7.90 25.87 37.12
C GLU A 827 -7.57 25.91 35.61
N VAL A 828 -8.21 25.04 34.81
CA VAL A 828 -8.14 25.01 33.34
C VAL A 828 -9.22 25.92 32.69
N ALA A 829 -10.31 26.21 33.40
CA ALA A 829 -11.53 26.89 32.96
C ALA A 829 -11.55 28.37 33.34
N ALA A 830 -10.60 28.83 34.17
CA ALA A 830 -10.25 30.23 34.28
C ALA A 830 -9.91 30.87 32.90
N LYS A 831 -9.62 30.06 31.86
CA LYS A 831 -9.47 30.50 30.47
C LYS A 831 -10.74 30.28 29.63
N ALA A 832 -11.60 31.30 29.62
CA ALA A 832 -12.40 31.75 28.47
C ALA A 832 -12.95 30.67 27.49
N LYS A 833 -13.96 29.89 27.91
CA LYS A 833 -14.79 29.09 26.97
C LYS A 833 -14.07 27.99 26.19
N LYS A 834 -12.89 27.57 26.65
CA LYS A 834 -12.10 26.52 26.00
C LYS A 834 -12.80 25.14 25.90
N PRO A 835 -13.45 24.59 26.95
CA PRO A 835 -14.16 23.31 26.83
C PRO A 835 -15.32 23.37 25.81
N ASP A 836 -16.03 24.50 25.80
CA ASP A 836 -17.08 24.82 24.82
C ASP A 836 -16.54 24.84 23.39
N PHE A 837 -15.40 25.47 23.17
CA PHE A 837 -14.77 25.50 21.85
C PHE A 837 -14.39 24.10 21.38
N ILE A 838 -13.76 23.30 22.26
CA ILE A 838 -13.31 21.94 21.93
C ILE A 838 -14.49 21.03 21.56
N SER A 839 -15.63 21.13 22.25
CA SER A 839 -16.81 20.30 21.95
C SER A 839 -17.46 20.61 20.60
N ARG A 840 -17.15 21.77 20.00
CA ARG A 840 -17.65 22.21 18.70
C ARG A 840 -16.69 21.91 17.54
N LEU A 841 -15.49 21.38 17.82
CA LEU A 841 -14.57 20.94 16.78
C LEU A 841 -15.02 19.59 16.19
N SER A 842 -14.99 19.49 14.86
CA SER A 842 -15.29 18.25 14.14
C SER A 842 -14.06 17.38 13.90
N ALA A 843 -12.87 18.00 13.81
CA ALA A 843 -11.61 17.31 13.61
C ALA A 843 -10.43 18.12 14.16
N HIS A 844 -9.29 17.46 14.36
CA HIS A 844 -8.02 18.13 14.65
C HIS A 844 -6.84 17.45 13.95
N ILE A 845 -5.78 18.21 13.71
CA ILE A 845 -4.52 17.73 13.11
C ILE A 845 -3.36 18.14 14.01
N ASN A 846 -2.40 17.23 14.21
CA ASN A 846 -1.12 17.55 14.82
C ASN A 846 -0.01 17.44 13.76
N VAL A 847 0.66 18.54 13.45
CA VAL A 847 1.80 18.59 12.51
C VAL A 847 3.10 18.54 13.31
N LYS A 848 3.96 17.57 13.05
CA LYS A 848 5.13 17.27 13.88
C LYS A 848 6.33 18.17 13.56
N GLY A 849 6.56 18.44 12.27
CA GLY A 849 7.73 19.21 11.80
C GLY A 849 9.04 18.41 11.77
N PRO A 850 10.19 19.07 11.49
CA PRO A 850 11.47 18.40 11.24
C PRO A 850 12.28 18.01 12.49
N ASN A 851 11.88 18.49 13.66
CA ASN A 851 12.55 18.20 14.94
C ASN A 851 12.07 16.86 15.51
N THR A 852 12.92 16.21 16.29
CA THR A 852 12.58 14.98 17.03
C THR A 852 11.70 15.31 18.23
N ARG A 853 10.76 14.41 18.59
CA ARG A 853 9.97 14.49 19.83
C ARG A 853 10.28 13.31 20.74
N GLY A 854 11.03 13.56 21.82
CA GLY A 854 11.49 12.51 22.72
C GLY A 854 12.40 11.49 22.04
N ASN A 855 12.69 10.41 22.74
CA ASN A 855 13.55 9.33 22.25
C ASN A 855 12.78 8.27 21.42
N HIS A 856 11.46 8.23 21.55
CA HIS A 856 10.60 7.29 20.83
C HIS A 856 10.26 7.71 19.39
N ASP A 857 10.41 8.99 19.02
CA ASP A 857 10.16 9.47 17.65
C ASP A 857 11.29 9.05 16.72
N LYS A 858 11.28 7.80 16.26
CA LYS A 858 12.25 7.31 15.27
C LYS A 858 12.03 7.94 13.88
N MET A 859 10.84 8.49 13.60
CA MET A 859 10.39 8.93 12.28
C MET A 859 10.91 10.29 11.83
N PHE A 860 11.43 11.11 12.76
CA PHE A 860 11.88 12.47 12.46
C PHE A 860 12.89 12.54 11.30
N VAL A 861 13.79 11.54 11.17
CA VAL A 861 14.81 11.50 10.10
C VAL A 861 14.15 11.40 8.73
N MET A 862 13.11 10.57 8.58
CA MET A 862 12.37 10.46 7.32
C MET A 862 11.51 11.69 7.05
N ARG A 863 10.82 12.23 8.07
CA ARG A 863 10.09 13.50 7.92
C ARG A 863 11.01 14.59 7.39
N ARG A 864 12.21 14.68 7.98
CA ARG A 864 13.22 15.67 7.59
C ARG A 864 13.76 15.42 6.18
N ALA A 865 14.00 14.16 5.80
CA ALA A 865 14.43 13.81 4.46
C ALA A 865 13.41 14.24 3.38
N MET A 866 12.12 13.97 3.61
CA MET A 866 11.04 14.37 2.71
C MET A 866 10.91 15.89 2.63
N LEU A 867 10.99 16.60 3.77
CA LEU A 867 11.00 18.07 3.81
C LEU A 867 12.21 18.66 3.07
N LEU A 868 13.41 18.14 3.32
CA LEU A 868 14.64 18.60 2.68
C LEU A 868 14.59 18.37 1.16
N GLN A 869 14.10 17.20 0.73
CA GLN A 869 13.90 16.90 -0.69
C GLN A 869 13.00 17.96 -1.35
N GLY A 870 11.85 18.28 -0.73
CA GLY A 870 10.93 19.29 -1.26
C GLY A 870 11.55 20.69 -1.31
N GLN A 871 12.35 21.06 -0.31
CA GLN A 871 13.04 22.35 -0.27
C GLN A 871 14.17 22.44 -1.31
N LEU A 872 14.92 21.36 -1.54
CA LEU A 872 15.93 21.30 -2.61
C LEU A 872 15.27 21.44 -3.98
N GLN A 873 14.17 20.72 -4.22
CA GLN A 873 13.41 20.82 -5.47
C GLN A 873 12.91 22.25 -5.72
N LYS A 874 12.37 22.90 -4.67
CA LYS A 874 11.91 24.29 -4.72
C LYS A 874 13.05 25.26 -5.02
N HIS A 875 14.20 25.10 -4.36
CA HIS A 875 15.35 25.99 -4.50
C HIS A 875 15.97 25.91 -5.89
N TYR A 876 16.29 24.70 -6.38
CA TYR A 876 16.98 24.51 -7.65
C TYR A 876 16.07 24.46 -8.88
N LYS A 877 14.74 24.38 -8.68
CA LYS A 877 13.73 24.28 -9.75
C LYS A 877 14.03 23.17 -10.77
N THR A 878 14.57 22.05 -10.30
CA THR A 878 14.92 20.86 -11.10
C THR A 878 14.63 19.61 -10.28
N ASP A 879 14.56 18.45 -10.94
CA ASP A 879 14.46 17.17 -10.23
C ASP A 879 15.66 16.97 -9.32
N VAL A 880 15.40 16.54 -8.08
CA VAL A 880 16.44 16.39 -7.05
C VAL A 880 17.49 15.35 -7.43
N LYS A 881 17.14 14.36 -8.27
CA LYS A 881 18.07 13.39 -8.87
C LYS A 881 19.22 14.03 -9.68
N ASN A 882 19.07 15.31 -10.07
CA ASN A 882 20.07 16.08 -10.80
C ASN A 882 20.94 16.97 -9.88
N ILE A 883 20.76 16.90 -8.56
CA ILE A 883 21.45 17.71 -7.55
C ILE A 883 22.42 16.80 -6.78
N GLN A 884 23.69 17.19 -6.72
CA GLN A 884 24.71 16.46 -5.96
C GLN A 884 24.84 17.03 -4.55
N VAL A 885 24.22 16.37 -3.56
CA VAL A 885 24.39 16.74 -2.15
C VAL A 885 25.49 15.88 -1.52
N HIS A 886 26.51 16.54 -0.96
CA HIS A 886 27.62 15.86 -0.31
C HIS A 886 27.14 15.10 0.96
N GLU A 887 27.71 13.93 1.21
CA GLU A 887 27.20 13.01 2.25
C GLU A 887 27.37 13.54 3.67
N SER A 888 28.42 14.33 3.92
CA SER A 888 28.60 14.98 5.23
C SER A 888 27.58 16.09 5.50
N VAL A 889 27.28 16.93 4.49
CA VAL A 889 26.21 17.96 4.58
C VAL A 889 24.87 17.29 4.82
N LEU A 890 24.61 16.20 4.09
CA LEU A 890 23.40 15.40 4.25
C LEU A 890 23.30 14.77 5.65
N ASN A 891 24.42 14.26 6.19
CA ASN A 891 24.48 13.72 7.55
C ASN A 891 24.12 14.78 8.59
N ALA A 892 24.68 15.98 8.49
CA ALA A 892 24.38 17.09 9.38
C ALA A 892 22.90 17.52 9.26
N LEU A 893 22.41 17.77 8.05
CA LEU A 893 21.01 18.16 7.85
C LEU A 893 20.04 17.10 8.38
N LEU A 894 20.30 15.81 8.17
CA LEU A 894 19.40 14.73 8.59
C LEU A 894 19.46 14.39 10.10
N LYS A 895 20.62 14.54 10.75
CA LYS A 895 20.81 14.10 12.14
C LYS A 895 20.88 15.21 13.18
N HIS A 896 21.02 16.47 12.77
CA HIS A 896 21.11 17.59 13.71
C HIS A 896 19.94 17.61 14.70
N LYS A 897 20.22 17.93 15.96
CA LYS A 897 19.22 17.78 17.04
C LYS A 897 18.02 18.71 16.86
N GLU A 898 18.25 19.98 16.51
CA GLU A 898 17.22 21.00 16.56
C GLU A 898 17.37 22.10 15.51
N PHE A 899 16.27 22.37 14.81
CA PHE A 899 16.04 23.52 13.95
C PHE A 899 15.03 24.46 14.63
N PRO A 900 15.47 25.60 15.20
CA PRO A 900 14.62 26.43 16.06
C PRO A 900 13.31 26.92 15.41
N ASN A 901 13.33 27.19 14.11
CA ASN A 901 12.16 27.66 13.36
C ASN A 901 11.54 26.57 12.48
N GLY A 902 11.77 25.29 12.82
CA GLY A 902 11.24 24.14 12.08
C GLY A 902 11.66 24.13 10.61
N THR A 903 10.71 23.92 9.69
CA THR A 903 10.97 23.82 8.25
C THR A 903 11.54 25.12 7.68
N ARG A 904 11.24 26.27 8.29
CA ARG A 904 11.76 27.58 7.87
C ARG A 904 13.27 27.69 8.08
N SER A 905 13.81 27.09 9.13
CA SER A 905 15.27 27.02 9.31
C SER A 905 15.95 26.28 8.16
N ILE A 906 15.39 25.14 7.73
CA ILE A 906 15.95 24.34 6.62
C ILE A 906 15.90 25.15 5.31
N GLU A 907 14.79 25.82 5.03
CA GLU A 907 14.66 26.70 3.87
C GLU A 907 15.69 27.83 3.88
N LEU A 908 15.87 28.50 5.02
CA LEU A 908 16.79 29.62 5.15
C LEU A 908 18.26 29.18 5.06
N ILE A 909 18.62 27.99 5.56
CA ILE A 909 19.96 27.41 5.37
C ILE A 909 20.28 27.26 3.88
N LEU A 910 19.34 26.78 3.07
CA LEU A 910 19.54 26.65 1.61
C LEU A 910 19.63 28.02 0.93
N GLN A 911 18.85 29.01 1.38
CA GLN A 911 18.85 30.36 0.82
C GLN A 911 20.12 31.15 1.17
N SER A 912 20.67 30.98 2.36
CA SER A 912 21.90 31.66 2.81
C SER A 912 23.17 30.98 2.32
N SER A 913 23.08 29.72 1.85
CA SER A 913 24.20 28.98 1.26
C SER A 913 24.54 29.46 -0.15
N ARG A 914 25.78 29.26 -0.59
CA ARG A 914 26.35 29.69 -1.89
C ARG A 914 26.00 28.75 -3.05
N LEU A 915 24.71 28.47 -3.23
CA LEU A 915 24.21 27.44 -4.16
C LEU A 915 23.88 27.96 -5.59
N SER A 916 23.94 29.27 -5.81
CA SER A 916 23.54 29.89 -7.07
C SER A 916 24.35 29.39 -8.27
N GLY A 917 23.65 29.01 -9.35
CA GLY A 917 24.26 28.54 -10.61
C GLY A 917 24.96 27.18 -10.54
N ARG A 918 24.94 26.51 -9.38
CA ARG A 918 25.55 25.20 -9.15
C ARG A 918 24.47 24.12 -9.08
N ARG A 919 24.85 22.87 -9.30
CA ARG A 919 24.00 21.69 -9.03
C ARG A 919 24.62 20.78 -7.98
N ARG A 920 25.39 21.38 -7.06
CA ARG A 920 26.09 20.70 -5.98
C ARG A 920 25.93 21.47 -4.69
N PHE A 921 25.88 20.74 -3.58
CA PHE A 921 25.85 21.27 -2.23
C PHE A 921 26.92 20.57 -1.40
N GLU A 922 28.07 21.24 -1.27
CA GLU A 922 29.25 20.79 -0.54
C GLU A 922 29.38 21.56 0.79
N PRO A 923 30.18 21.08 1.77
CA PRO A 923 30.39 21.79 3.03
C PRO A 923 30.87 23.23 2.84
N SER A 924 31.69 23.47 1.80
CA SER A 924 32.20 24.80 1.47
C SER A 924 31.15 25.80 0.94
N ASP A 925 29.96 25.32 0.59
CA ASP A 925 28.84 26.16 0.15
C ASP A 925 27.98 26.67 1.32
N LEU A 926 28.15 26.14 2.54
CA LEU A 926 27.38 26.58 3.72
C LEU A 926 27.63 28.07 4.04
N ALA A 927 26.64 28.69 4.67
CA ALA A 927 26.72 30.07 5.18
C ALA A 927 27.77 30.21 6.30
N SER A 928 28.10 31.45 6.70
CA SER A 928 29.01 31.68 7.83
C SER A 928 28.41 31.14 9.14
N ASP A 929 29.26 30.87 10.13
CA ASP A 929 28.85 30.35 11.43
C ASP A 929 27.78 31.23 12.11
N GLU A 930 27.89 32.56 12.00
CA GLU A 930 26.91 33.49 12.57
C GLU A 930 25.55 33.44 11.85
N GLN A 931 25.55 33.21 10.54
CA GLN A 931 24.31 33.04 9.77
C GLN A 931 23.69 31.67 10.03
N LEU A 932 24.53 30.64 10.15
CA LEU A 932 24.09 29.29 10.44
C LEU A 932 23.49 29.19 11.85
N SER A 933 24.07 29.86 12.85
CA SER A 933 23.57 29.88 14.24
C SER A 933 22.14 30.42 14.40
N MET A 934 21.63 31.17 13.41
CA MET A 934 20.22 31.61 13.40
C MET A 934 19.25 30.46 13.08
N HIS A 935 19.73 29.36 12.53
CA HIS A 935 18.91 28.30 11.94
C HIS A 935 19.21 26.91 12.50
N VAL A 936 20.35 26.70 13.16
CA VAL A 936 20.71 25.47 13.87
C VAL A 936 20.86 25.76 15.36
N GLY A 937 20.37 24.85 16.21
CA GLY A 937 20.45 25.03 17.67
C GLY A 937 21.88 25.01 18.24
N ASP A 938 22.81 24.30 17.59
CA ASP A 938 24.22 24.21 17.97
C ASP A 938 25.08 24.06 16.71
N VAL A 939 25.85 25.10 16.38
CA VAL A 939 26.72 25.11 15.19
C VAL A 939 27.90 24.13 15.34
N GLY A 940 28.42 23.95 16.56
CA GLY A 940 29.53 23.03 16.82
C GLY A 940 29.10 21.57 16.67
N ASP A 941 27.90 21.21 17.15
CA ASP A 941 27.29 19.89 16.87
C ASP A 941 27.05 19.67 15.37
N PHE A 942 26.56 20.71 14.68
CA PHE A 942 26.32 20.64 13.24
C PHE A 942 27.61 20.35 12.45
N PHE A 943 28.71 21.06 12.72
CA PHE A 943 30.00 20.80 12.08
C PHE A 943 30.62 19.46 12.51
N ARG A 944 30.46 19.03 13.77
CA ARG A 944 30.87 17.68 14.18
C ARG A 944 30.16 16.60 13.36
N LEU A 945 28.88 16.78 13.02
CA LEU A 945 28.16 15.88 12.14
C LEU A 945 28.65 15.92 10.68
N ILE A 946 29.24 17.03 10.23
CA ILE A 946 29.90 17.13 8.92
C ILE A 946 31.24 16.37 8.94
N ASP A 947 32.01 16.49 10.01
CA ASP A 947 33.35 15.89 10.10
C ASP A 947 33.32 14.39 10.44
N ASN A 948 32.23 13.90 11.05
CA ASN A 948 32.02 12.49 11.35
C ASN A 948 31.74 11.63 10.10
N SER A 949 31.92 10.31 10.23
CA SER A 949 31.70 9.35 9.15
C SER A 949 30.36 9.55 8.43
N PRO A 950 30.36 9.77 7.10
CA PRO A 950 29.15 10.05 6.33
C PRO A 950 28.16 8.88 6.36
N ILE A 951 26.90 9.17 6.02
CA ILE A 951 25.88 8.13 5.86
C ILE A 951 26.30 7.18 4.74
N VAL A 952 26.58 5.93 5.08
CA VAL A 952 26.90 4.89 4.10
C VAL A 952 25.66 4.51 3.30
N LEU A 953 25.72 4.72 1.99
CA LEU A 953 24.69 4.25 1.05
C LEU A 953 24.89 2.77 0.73
N GLN A 954 23.80 2.05 0.46
CA GLN A 954 23.88 0.65 0.05
C GLN A 954 24.69 0.47 -1.26
N ARG A 955 25.51 -0.58 -1.32
CA ARG A 955 26.44 -0.86 -2.44
C ARG A 955 25.74 -1.13 -3.78
N ILE A 956 24.53 -1.73 -3.76
CA ILE A 956 23.77 -2.10 -4.96
C ILE A 956 22.36 -1.53 -4.87
N ARG A 957 21.94 -0.77 -5.89
CA ARG A 957 20.61 -0.13 -5.97
C ARG A 957 20.04 -0.35 -7.37
N PRO A 958 19.12 -1.30 -7.58
CA PRO A 958 18.53 -1.52 -8.90
C PRO A 958 17.62 -0.35 -9.29
N VAL A 959 17.44 -0.16 -10.60
CA VAL A 959 16.41 0.74 -11.16
C VAL A 959 15.02 0.16 -10.95
N ASP A 960 14.88 -1.16 -10.95
CA ASP A 960 13.61 -1.80 -10.63
C ASP A 960 13.35 -1.83 -9.12
N ILE A 961 12.23 -1.21 -8.71
CA ILE A 961 11.86 -1.11 -7.30
C ILE A 961 11.37 -2.45 -6.75
N ASP A 962 10.78 -3.36 -7.55
CA ASP A 962 10.43 -4.71 -7.06
C ASP A 962 11.69 -5.48 -6.73
N LEU A 963 12.71 -5.37 -7.58
CA LEU A 963 14.03 -5.93 -7.31
C LEU A 963 14.65 -5.33 -6.05
N TYR A 964 14.57 -4.00 -5.87
CA TYR A 964 15.07 -3.32 -4.67
C TYR A 964 14.37 -3.80 -3.40
N ASN A 965 13.04 -3.80 -3.39
CA ASN A 965 12.23 -4.29 -2.28
C ASN A 965 12.62 -5.73 -1.96
N LYS A 966 12.72 -6.59 -2.98
CA LYS A 966 13.11 -7.99 -2.80
C LYS A 966 14.50 -8.16 -2.19
N ILE A 967 15.46 -7.33 -2.57
CA ILE A 967 16.80 -7.30 -1.98
C ILE A 967 16.75 -6.84 -0.52
N ILE A 968 16.00 -5.76 -0.23
CA ILE A 968 15.88 -5.19 1.11
C ILE A 968 15.18 -6.13 2.09
N TRP A 969 14.07 -6.73 1.67
CA TRP A 969 13.20 -7.49 2.56
C TRP A 969 13.82 -8.82 2.98
N ARG A 970 14.69 -9.40 2.15
CA ARG A 970 15.39 -10.64 2.48
C ARG A 970 16.62 -10.45 3.34
N ALA A 971 17.29 -9.31 3.24
CA ALA A 971 18.43 -8.99 4.10
C ALA A 971 18.03 -8.75 5.58
N ARG A 972 16.73 -8.85 5.93
CA ARG A 972 16.16 -8.49 7.24
C ARG A 972 15.33 -9.61 7.89
N VAL A 973 15.46 -10.84 7.40
CA VAL A 973 14.78 -12.02 7.97
C VAL A 973 15.60 -12.67 9.10
N ASP A 974 16.85 -12.23 9.30
CA ASP A 974 17.68 -12.64 10.44
C ASP A 974 17.41 -11.82 11.70
#